data_AF-A0A8H3EAY4-F1
#
_entry.id   AF-A0A8H3EAY4-F1
#
_cell.length_a   1.000
_cell.length_b   1.000
_cell.length_c   1.000
_cell.angle_alpha   90.00
_cell.angle_beta   90.00
_cell.angle_gamma   90.00
#
_symmetry.space_group_name_H-M   'P 1'
#
loop_
_entity.id
_entity.type
_entity.pdbx_description
1 polymer ?
#
loop_
_entity_poly.entity_id
_entity_poly.type
_entity_poly.pdbx_seq_one_letter_code
_entity_poly.pdbx_strand_id
1 'polypeptide(L)'
;MDPQEVDGWIAQLGQCKQLSEPDVKRLCEKTREILMEESNVQPVRCPVTVCGDIHGQFHDLSELFRIGGNSPDTNYLFMGDYVDRGYYSVETVTLLVTLKLRYRDRVTILRGNHESRQITQVYGFYDECLRKYGNANVWKYFTDLFDFLPLTALIDNQIFCLHGGLSPSIDTLDHVRGIDRVQEVPHEGPMCDLLWSDPDDRCGWGISPRGAGYTFGQDISEAFNHNNGLTLVARAHQLVMEGYNWSQDRNVVTIFSAPNYCYRCGNQAAIMEIDEKLSYTFLQFDPAPRAGEPLVSRRVPDYFLVSFSHLPYPLRPRASADDRFTILTSSPPGLASRAQEIESRKLTAVQWAKWYDLEGYLGRLEYLESLDHESNGRVITWVLVLADEPETLEILSTCKTYKRDVLVIPAGETLCTQNIGYAIASVFTPAKHRGKGYAARMMSLLHFALAQPGGVPPFPEAWGNPPVTVQQPGIVSVLYSGVGTYYSRCAPGEGTGWAIIGTRTVEWVVPSHAIEFDPKVELLSMEETVSTLAADATHFKRDFESLGLSSYSRFAFQPTAGWCRYQMIRDQESPVYLESRPKFWGARIQHGYELHYIVWTYRPSNDPAPKVIMIHLRATPESFPILLNAMFSVAQREKHQLVEAWNLDTELEGATVEAGGRIYERTGQLPALKWYGLEKEVSWVGNNK
;
A
#
# COMPACT_ATOMS: atom_id res chain seq x y z
N MET A 1 -9.04 -7.41 -46.98
CA MET A 1 -9.86 -6.17 -46.91
C MET A 1 -9.38 -5.27 -48.03
N ASP A 2 -10.24 -4.40 -48.58
CA ASP A 2 -9.82 -3.45 -49.61
C ASP A 2 -8.76 -2.50 -49.02
N PRO A 3 -7.54 -2.40 -49.60
CA PRO A 3 -6.51 -1.49 -49.11
C PRO A 3 -6.99 -0.04 -49.00
N GLN A 4 -7.87 0.41 -49.89
CA GLN A 4 -8.34 1.79 -49.92
C GLN A 4 -9.27 2.10 -48.73
N GLU A 5 -10.03 1.11 -48.28
CA GLU A 5 -10.85 1.18 -47.07
C GLU A 5 -9.98 1.28 -45.82
N VAL A 6 -8.92 0.45 -45.75
CA VAL A 6 -7.96 0.47 -44.63
C VAL A 6 -7.17 1.77 -44.57
N ASP A 7 -6.77 2.32 -45.73
CA ASP A 7 -6.11 3.63 -45.81
C ASP A 7 -7.06 4.75 -45.31
N GLY A 8 -8.35 4.63 -45.59
CA GLY A 8 -9.40 5.51 -45.03
C GLY A 8 -9.50 5.42 -43.50
N TRP A 9 -9.41 4.22 -42.94
CA TRP A 9 -9.36 4.02 -41.48
C TRP A 9 -8.11 4.63 -40.84
N ILE A 10 -6.94 4.47 -41.46
CA ILE A 10 -5.69 5.09 -41.00
C ILE A 10 -5.85 6.62 -40.97
N ALA A 11 -6.39 7.22 -42.03
CA ALA A 11 -6.61 8.66 -42.11
C ALA A 11 -7.61 9.17 -41.04
N GLN A 12 -8.68 8.41 -40.76
CA GLN A 12 -9.63 8.71 -39.70
C GLN A 12 -8.97 8.65 -38.32
N LEU A 13 -8.25 7.56 -38.04
CA LEU A 13 -7.57 7.35 -36.77
C LEU A 13 -6.48 8.38 -36.53
N GLY A 14 -5.75 8.80 -37.57
CA GLY A 14 -4.76 9.89 -37.50
C GLY A 14 -5.34 11.23 -37.03
N GLN A 15 -6.66 11.42 -37.09
CA GLN A 15 -7.38 12.57 -36.51
C GLN A 15 -7.88 12.33 -35.08
N CYS A 16 -7.41 11.27 -34.41
CA CYS A 16 -7.87 10.80 -33.11
C CYS A 16 -9.38 10.51 -33.08
N LYS A 17 -9.89 9.83 -34.11
CA LYS A 17 -11.31 9.42 -34.20
C LYS A 17 -11.42 7.90 -34.21
N GLN A 18 -12.09 7.34 -33.20
CA GLN A 18 -12.35 5.90 -33.11
C GLN A 18 -13.15 5.36 -34.31
N LEU A 19 -12.94 4.09 -34.66
CA LEU A 19 -13.75 3.36 -35.64
C LEU A 19 -15.09 2.92 -35.04
N SER A 20 -16.05 2.55 -35.89
CA SER A 20 -17.32 1.97 -35.45
C SER A 20 -17.11 0.57 -34.84
N GLU A 21 -18.00 0.11 -33.94
CA GLU A 21 -17.89 -1.23 -33.35
C GLU A 21 -17.83 -2.36 -34.41
N PRO A 22 -18.66 -2.37 -35.49
CA PRO A 22 -18.54 -3.35 -36.56
C PRO A 22 -17.19 -3.31 -37.29
N ASP A 23 -16.63 -2.12 -37.50
CA ASP A 23 -15.33 -1.95 -38.15
C ASP A 23 -14.20 -2.48 -37.27
N VAL A 24 -14.24 -2.20 -35.96
CA VAL A 24 -13.27 -2.75 -34.99
C VAL A 24 -13.34 -4.27 -34.95
N LYS A 25 -14.54 -4.85 -34.96
CA LYS A 25 -14.71 -6.31 -35.03
C LYS A 25 -14.03 -6.88 -36.27
N ARG A 26 -14.32 -6.29 -37.45
CA ARG A 26 -13.76 -6.74 -38.74
C ARG A 26 -12.25 -6.56 -38.81
N LEU A 27 -11.73 -5.48 -38.24
CA LEU A 27 -10.30 -5.23 -38.09
C LEU A 27 -9.63 -6.33 -37.24
N CYS A 28 -10.19 -6.64 -36.08
CA CYS A 28 -9.65 -7.67 -35.18
C CYS A 28 -9.69 -9.06 -35.82
N GLU A 29 -10.79 -9.44 -36.47
CA GLU A 29 -10.91 -10.73 -37.18
C GLU A 29 -9.86 -10.87 -38.28
N LYS A 30 -9.67 -9.83 -39.10
CA LYS A 30 -8.68 -9.85 -40.19
C LYS A 30 -7.24 -9.80 -39.70
N THR A 31 -6.98 -9.10 -38.60
CA THR A 31 -5.63 -9.06 -38.04
C THR A 31 -5.28 -10.36 -37.32
N ARG A 32 -6.27 -11.03 -36.70
CA ARG A 32 -6.09 -12.37 -36.12
C ARG A 32 -5.60 -13.39 -37.15
N GLU A 33 -6.12 -13.35 -38.38
CA GLU A 33 -5.67 -14.21 -39.50
C GLU A 33 -4.16 -14.04 -39.75
N ILE A 34 -3.65 -12.81 -39.66
CA ILE A 34 -2.21 -12.50 -39.85
C ILE A 34 -1.40 -12.97 -38.63
N LEU A 35 -1.80 -12.56 -37.43
CA LEU A 35 -1.05 -12.83 -36.21
C LEU A 35 -0.98 -14.33 -35.88
N MET A 36 -1.95 -15.13 -36.31
CA MET A 36 -1.93 -16.60 -36.13
C MET A 36 -0.78 -17.26 -36.93
N GLU A 37 -0.32 -16.64 -38.02
CA GLU A 37 0.81 -17.13 -38.82
C GLU A 37 2.18 -16.70 -38.27
N GLU A 38 2.22 -15.77 -37.31
CA GLU A 38 3.45 -15.20 -36.77
C GLU A 38 4.06 -16.08 -35.65
N SER A 39 5.38 -16.10 -35.56
CA SER A 39 6.11 -16.90 -34.57
C SER A 39 6.13 -16.20 -33.21
N ASN A 40 6.24 -16.95 -32.11
CA ASN A 40 6.49 -16.34 -30.79
C ASN A 40 7.81 -15.58 -30.74
N VAL A 41 8.77 -15.99 -31.58
CA VAL A 41 10.02 -15.29 -31.88
C VAL A 41 9.91 -14.80 -33.31
N GLN A 42 9.31 -13.63 -33.50
CA GLN A 42 9.00 -13.09 -34.82
C GLN A 42 10.27 -12.54 -35.49
N PRO A 43 10.68 -13.06 -36.67
CA PRO A 43 11.83 -12.51 -37.39
C PRO A 43 11.53 -11.10 -37.92
N VAL A 44 12.46 -10.16 -37.70
CA VAL A 44 12.38 -8.78 -38.20
C VAL A 44 13.70 -8.44 -38.90
N ARG A 45 13.63 -7.70 -40.01
CA ARG A 45 14.82 -7.28 -40.77
C ARG A 45 15.10 -5.81 -40.55
N CYS A 46 16.37 -5.45 -40.55
CA CYS A 46 16.79 -4.05 -40.64
C CYS A 46 16.53 -3.47 -42.05
N PRO A 47 16.38 -2.14 -42.18
CA PRO A 47 16.33 -1.17 -41.08
C PRO A 47 15.00 -1.23 -40.32
N VAL A 48 14.98 -0.93 -39.03
CA VAL A 48 13.76 -0.94 -38.20
C VAL A 48 13.86 0.04 -37.03
N THR A 49 12.74 0.67 -36.70
CA THR A 49 12.59 1.53 -35.53
C THR A 49 11.86 0.77 -34.42
N VAL A 50 12.54 0.60 -33.29
CA VAL A 50 12.04 -0.12 -32.10
C VAL A 50 11.43 0.87 -31.11
N CYS A 51 10.22 0.59 -30.68
CA CYS A 51 9.40 1.41 -29.77
C CYS A 51 9.01 0.61 -28.53
N GLY A 52 9.07 1.25 -27.36
CA GLY A 52 8.56 0.71 -26.10
C GLY A 52 7.10 1.07 -25.85
N ASP A 53 6.75 1.23 -24.58
CA ASP A 53 5.39 1.46 -24.08
C ASP A 53 4.76 2.75 -24.65
N ILE A 54 3.46 2.71 -24.95
CA ILE A 54 2.68 3.84 -25.49
C ILE A 54 1.53 4.26 -24.57
N HIS A 55 0.85 3.28 -23.95
CA HIS A 55 -0.16 3.49 -22.90
C HIS A 55 -1.22 4.54 -23.22
N GLY A 56 -1.87 4.41 -24.38
CA GLY A 56 -2.98 5.27 -24.77
C GLY A 56 -2.64 6.76 -24.92
N GLN A 57 -1.36 7.12 -24.98
CA GLN A 57 -0.92 8.49 -25.24
C GLN A 57 -0.89 8.80 -26.75
N PHE A 58 -2.06 8.78 -27.38
CA PHE A 58 -2.21 8.88 -28.84
C PHE A 58 -1.49 10.08 -29.48
N HIS A 59 -1.55 11.26 -28.86
CA HIS A 59 -0.89 12.45 -29.39
C HIS A 59 0.64 12.33 -29.38
N ASP A 60 1.19 11.62 -28.40
CA ASP A 60 2.62 11.34 -28.31
C ASP A 60 3.01 10.22 -29.29
N LEU A 61 2.11 9.28 -29.61
CA LEU A 61 2.30 8.33 -30.71
C LEU A 61 2.36 9.06 -32.08
N SER A 62 1.54 10.08 -32.29
CA SER A 62 1.64 10.91 -33.50
C SER A 62 2.98 11.64 -33.59
N GLU A 63 3.51 12.10 -32.45
CA GLU A 63 4.84 12.71 -32.37
C GLU A 63 5.94 11.69 -32.65
N LEU A 64 5.82 10.47 -32.13
CA LEU A 64 6.72 9.35 -32.44
C LEU A 64 6.82 9.13 -33.95
N PHE A 65 5.69 9.10 -34.68
CA PHE A 65 5.71 8.97 -36.14
C PHE A 65 6.26 10.21 -36.85
N ARG A 66 6.13 11.41 -36.28
CA ARG A 66 6.75 12.63 -36.81
C ARG A 66 8.27 12.56 -36.74
N ILE A 67 8.80 11.89 -35.73
CA ILE A 67 10.24 11.78 -35.45
C ILE A 67 10.86 10.60 -36.18
N GLY A 68 10.29 9.40 -36.01
CA GLY A 68 10.79 8.17 -36.64
C GLY A 68 10.37 8.00 -38.10
N GLY A 69 9.43 8.80 -38.59
CA GLY A 69 8.89 8.67 -39.95
C GLY A 69 7.63 7.82 -40.03
N ASN A 70 6.83 8.00 -41.09
CA ASN A 70 5.56 7.28 -41.24
C ASN A 70 5.78 5.88 -41.84
N SER A 71 4.96 4.92 -41.42
CA SER A 71 4.78 3.66 -42.16
C SER A 71 3.98 3.94 -43.45
N PRO A 72 4.31 3.34 -44.61
CA PRO A 72 5.23 2.20 -44.80
C PRO A 72 6.68 2.56 -45.13
N ASP A 73 7.05 3.83 -45.18
CA ASP A 73 8.41 4.25 -45.53
C ASP A 73 9.42 3.82 -44.46
N THR A 74 8.99 3.81 -43.19
CA THR A 74 9.76 3.31 -42.05
C THR A 74 9.18 2.01 -41.52
N ASN A 75 10.05 1.03 -41.23
CA ASN A 75 9.66 -0.22 -40.57
C ASN A 75 9.62 -0.03 -39.05
N TYR A 76 8.64 -0.62 -38.38
CA TYR A 76 8.44 -0.48 -36.94
C TYR A 76 8.35 -1.84 -36.22
N LEU A 77 8.89 -1.88 -35.01
CA LEU A 77 8.68 -2.94 -34.03
C LEU A 77 8.24 -2.28 -32.72
N PHE A 78 6.99 -2.50 -32.31
CA PHE A 78 6.50 -2.06 -31.02
C PHE A 78 6.51 -3.22 -30.02
N MET A 79 7.02 -2.96 -28.81
CA MET A 79 7.29 -4.00 -27.81
C MET A 79 6.12 -4.29 -26.86
N GLY A 80 4.98 -3.60 -26.97
CA GLY A 80 3.80 -3.85 -26.14
C GLY A 80 3.30 -2.62 -25.40
N ASP A 81 2.33 -2.82 -24.50
CA ASP A 81 1.73 -1.79 -23.64
C ASP A 81 1.17 -0.61 -24.45
N TYR A 82 0.25 -0.94 -25.35
CA TYR A 82 -0.48 0.02 -26.20
C TYR A 82 -1.62 0.70 -25.45
N VAL A 83 -2.22 -0.05 -24.52
CA VAL A 83 -3.45 0.31 -23.83
C VAL A 83 -3.20 0.66 -22.36
N ASP A 84 -4.29 1.05 -21.69
CA ASP A 84 -4.35 1.50 -20.30
C ASP A 84 -3.60 2.81 -20.06
N ARG A 85 -3.86 3.39 -18.88
CA ARG A 85 -3.37 4.72 -18.47
C ARG A 85 -3.99 5.81 -19.31
N GLY A 86 -3.48 6.10 -20.51
CA GLY A 86 -3.85 7.24 -21.33
C GLY A 86 -5.33 7.21 -21.73
N TYR A 87 -5.86 8.40 -22.04
CA TYR A 87 -7.28 8.57 -22.37
C TYR A 87 -7.70 8.04 -23.76
N TYR A 88 -6.72 7.64 -24.57
CA TYR A 88 -6.88 7.31 -25.99
C TYR A 88 -6.30 5.93 -26.33
N SER A 89 -6.47 4.95 -25.43
CA SER A 89 -6.04 3.57 -25.65
C SER A 89 -6.76 2.95 -26.84
N VAL A 90 -8.05 3.24 -27.02
CA VAL A 90 -8.86 2.77 -28.17
C VAL A 90 -8.26 3.24 -29.49
N GLU A 91 -7.99 4.54 -29.65
CA GLU A 91 -7.42 5.07 -30.90
C GLU A 91 -5.99 4.55 -31.12
N THR A 92 -5.20 4.46 -30.04
CA THR A 92 -3.82 3.96 -30.07
C THR A 92 -3.75 2.53 -30.59
N VAL A 93 -4.45 1.60 -29.94
CA VAL A 93 -4.42 0.18 -30.33
C VAL A 93 -5.09 -0.04 -31.67
N THR A 94 -6.17 0.70 -31.99
CA THR A 94 -6.83 0.59 -33.30
C THR A 94 -5.90 1.04 -34.42
N LEU A 95 -5.14 2.13 -34.24
CA LEU A 95 -4.18 2.61 -35.23
C LEU A 95 -3.06 1.59 -35.47
N LEU A 96 -2.44 1.08 -34.40
CA LEU A 96 -1.34 0.11 -34.52
C LEU A 96 -1.80 -1.20 -35.17
N VAL A 97 -2.98 -1.72 -34.80
CA VAL A 97 -3.57 -2.91 -35.41
C VAL A 97 -3.95 -2.66 -36.88
N THR A 98 -4.45 -1.47 -37.22
CA THR A 98 -4.76 -1.10 -38.62
C THR A 98 -3.48 -0.99 -39.46
N LEU A 99 -2.41 -0.42 -38.92
CA LEU A 99 -1.09 -0.39 -39.57
C LEU A 99 -0.53 -1.80 -39.76
N LYS A 100 -0.68 -2.68 -38.76
CA LYS A 100 -0.30 -4.10 -38.88
C LYS A 100 -1.07 -4.81 -39.99
N LEU A 101 -2.39 -4.62 -40.06
CA LEU A 101 -3.23 -5.18 -41.11
C LEU A 101 -2.81 -4.67 -42.49
N ARG A 102 -2.50 -3.37 -42.59
CA ARG A 102 -2.19 -2.69 -43.86
C ARG A 102 -0.78 -2.96 -44.38
N TYR A 103 0.18 -3.06 -43.47
CA TYR A 103 1.61 -3.14 -43.74
C TYR A 103 2.25 -4.30 -42.95
N ARG A 104 1.71 -5.50 -43.16
CA ARG A 104 2.09 -6.75 -42.48
C ARG A 104 3.60 -6.93 -42.25
N ASP A 105 4.39 -6.69 -43.29
CA ASP A 105 5.85 -6.94 -43.29
C ASP A 105 6.67 -5.71 -42.85
N ARG A 106 6.00 -4.59 -42.56
CA ARG A 106 6.62 -3.32 -42.17
C ARG A 106 6.40 -2.98 -40.70
N VAL A 107 5.33 -3.49 -40.09
CA VAL A 107 4.97 -3.20 -38.71
C VAL A 107 4.86 -4.51 -37.94
N THR A 108 5.62 -4.64 -36.85
CA THR A 108 5.55 -5.73 -35.89
C THR A 108 5.01 -5.19 -34.57
N ILE A 109 4.04 -5.88 -33.97
CA ILE A 109 3.44 -5.52 -32.69
C ILE A 109 3.52 -6.71 -31.75
N LEU A 110 4.29 -6.57 -30.67
CA LEU A 110 4.45 -7.60 -29.65
C LEU A 110 3.37 -7.47 -28.57
N ARG A 111 3.23 -8.48 -27.72
CA ARG A 111 2.37 -8.45 -26.55
C ARG A 111 3.11 -7.79 -25.38
N GLY A 112 2.50 -6.79 -24.75
CA GLY A 112 2.90 -6.29 -23.43
C GLY A 112 2.10 -6.94 -22.31
N ASN A 113 2.45 -6.62 -21.07
CA ASN A 113 1.70 -7.12 -19.92
C ASN A 113 0.31 -6.46 -19.80
N HIS A 114 0.12 -5.30 -20.42
CA HIS A 114 -1.17 -4.61 -20.49
C HIS A 114 -2.13 -5.18 -21.52
N GLU A 115 -1.67 -5.97 -22.49
CA GLU A 115 -2.53 -6.68 -23.44
C GLU A 115 -3.12 -7.98 -22.81
N SER A 116 -3.75 -7.81 -21.64
CA SER A 116 -4.33 -8.83 -20.76
C SER A 116 -5.72 -8.41 -20.28
N ARG A 117 -6.66 -9.35 -20.17
CA ARG A 117 -8.01 -9.10 -19.65
C ARG A 117 -7.98 -8.60 -18.20
N GLN A 118 -7.14 -9.22 -17.36
CA GLN A 118 -7.08 -8.88 -15.94
C GLN A 118 -6.55 -7.46 -15.71
N ILE A 119 -5.51 -7.08 -16.46
CA ILE A 119 -4.87 -5.77 -16.34
C ILE A 119 -5.79 -4.68 -16.90
N THR A 120 -6.35 -4.87 -18.10
CA THR A 120 -7.22 -3.86 -18.73
C THR A 120 -8.51 -3.55 -17.99
N GLN A 121 -9.02 -4.49 -17.17
CA GLN A 121 -10.18 -4.27 -16.30
C GLN A 121 -9.90 -3.31 -15.14
N VAL A 122 -8.64 -3.20 -14.73
CA VAL A 122 -8.23 -2.38 -13.57
C VAL A 122 -7.60 -1.06 -14.01
N TYR A 123 -7.00 -1.01 -15.20
CA TYR A 123 -6.06 0.05 -15.57
C TYR A 123 -6.52 1.00 -16.69
N GLY A 124 -7.77 0.86 -17.13
CA GLY A 124 -8.53 1.91 -17.80
C GLY A 124 -9.10 1.56 -19.17
N PHE A 125 -8.54 0.58 -19.87
CA PHE A 125 -8.96 0.23 -21.22
C PHE A 125 -10.39 -0.33 -21.27
N TYR A 126 -10.77 -1.17 -20.29
CA TYR A 126 -12.15 -1.66 -20.18
C TYR A 126 -13.16 -0.51 -20.06
N ASP A 127 -12.90 0.41 -19.13
CA ASP A 127 -13.75 1.58 -18.89
C ASP A 127 -13.78 2.53 -20.09
N GLU A 128 -12.64 2.69 -20.77
CA GLU A 128 -12.55 3.47 -22.00
C GLU A 128 -13.43 2.89 -23.11
N CYS A 129 -13.35 1.58 -23.35
CA CYS A 129 -14.21 0.90 -24.32
C CYS A 129 -15.70 1.06 -23.95
N LEU A 130 -16.06 0.83 -22.69
CA LEU A 130 -17.44 0.95 -22.23
C LEU A 130 -17.98 2.38 -22.43
N ARG A 131 -17.18 3.40 -22.12
CA ARG A 131 -17.54 4.80 -22.30
C ARG A 131 -17.68 5.19 -23.78
N LYS A 132 -16.79 4.70 -24.65
CA LYS A 132 -16.76 5.06 -26.08
C LYS A 132 -17.75 4.31 -26.95
N TYR A 133 -18.15 3.10 -26.55
CA TYR A 133 -19.03 2.23 -27.34
C TYR A 133 -20.36 1.87 -26.65
N GLY A 134 -20.51 2.20 -25.36
CA GLY A 134 -21.71 1.92 -24.57
C GLY A 134 -21.86 0.46 -24.13
N ASN A 135 -20.93 -0.42 -24.51
CA ASN A 135 -20.91 -1.84 -24.16
C ASN A 135 -19.47 -2.39 -24.18
N ALA A 136 -19.29 -3.65 -23.75
CA ALA A 136 -17.98 -4.30 -23.61
C ALA A 136 -17.49 -5.07 -24.85
N ASN A 137 -18.20 -5.03 -25.99
CA ASN A 137 -17.87 -5.84 -27.16
C ASN A 137 -16.50 -5.47 -27.75
N VAL A 138 -16.19 -4.18 -27.86
CA VAL A 138 -14.90 -3.71 -28.39
C VAL A 138 -13.74 -4.18 -27.51
N TRP A 139 -13.89 -4.08 -26.17
CA TRP A 139 -12.90 -4.62 -25.24
C TRP A 139 -12.70 -6.13 -25.44
N LYS A 140 -13.79 -6.87 -25.64
CA LYS A 140 -13.73 -8.31 -25.94
C LYS A 140 -13.01 -8.58 -27.27
N TYR A 141 -13.30 -7.84 -28.34
CA TYR A 141 -12.65 -8.04 -29.63
C TYR A 141 -11.14 -7.83 -29.56
N PHE A 142 -10.70 -6.79 -28.86
CA PHE A 142 -9.28 -6.51 -28.66
C PHE A 142 -8.60 -7.53 -27.74
N THR A 143 -9.18 -7.86 -26.59
CA THR A 143 -8.59 -8.87 -25.68
C THR A 143 -8.53 -10.26 -26.31
N ASP A 144 -9.53 -10.64 -27.12
CA ASP A 144 -9.47 -11.88 -27.90
C ASP A 144 -8.42 -11.82 -29.04
N LEU A 145 -8.03 -10.63 -29.51
CA LEU A 145 -6.94 -10.43 -30.48
C LEU A 145 -5.57 -10.44 -29.78
N PHE A 146 -5.48 -9.90 -28.57
CA PHE A 146 -4.23 -9.81 -27.79
C PHE A 146 -3.60 -11.19 -27.54
N ASP A 147 -4.42 -12.23 -27.42
CA ASP A 147 -3.95 -13.62 -27.30
C ASP A 147 -3.10 -14.08 -28.50
N PHE A 148 -3.21 -13.42 -29.64
CA PHE A 148 -2.48 -13.79 -30.87
C PHE A 148 -1.19 -13.00 -31.06
N LEU A 149 -0.96 -11.92 -30.28
CA LEU A 149 0.23 -11.09 -30.40
C LEU A 149 1.50 -11.90 -30.09
N PRO A 150 2.52 -11.88 -30.97
CA PRO A 150 3.82 -12.47 -30.69
C PRO A 150 4.42 -12.01 -29.37
N LEU A 151 5.10 -12.91 -28.66
CA LEU A 151 5.71 -12.60 -27.37
C LEU A 151 7.04 -11.83 -27.52
N THR A 152 7.79 -12.15 -28.58
CA THR A 152 9.16 -11.65 -28.78
C THR A 152 9.43 -11.48 -30.28
N ALA A 153 10.49 -10.75 -30.61
CA ALA A 153 11.01 -10.61 -31.96
C ALA A 153 12.53 -10.78 -31.97
N LEU A 154 13.06 -11.11 -33.14
CA LEU A 154 14.49 -11.29 -33.36
C LEU A 154 14.90 -10.52 -34.61
N ILE A 155 15.64 -9.43 -34.41
CA ILE A 155 16.11 -8.54 -35.48
C ILE A 155 17.43 -9.09 -36.03
N ASP A 156 17.42 -9.48 -37.31
CA ASP A 156 18.55 -10.04 -38.06
C ASP A 156 19.38 -11.09 -37.29
N ASN A 157 18.70 -11.92 -36.49
CA ASN A 157 19.30 -12.96 -35.63
C ASN A 157 20.32 -12.46 -34.60
N GLN A 158 20.30 -11.17 -34.26
CA GLN A 158 21.31 -10.53 -33.41
C GLN A 158 20.70 -9.83 -32.19
N ILE A 159 19.56 -9.16 -32.35
CA ILE A 159 18.93 -8.39 -31.26
C ILE A 159 17.61 -9.05 -30.90
N PHE A 160 17.49 -9.49 -29.65
CA PHE A 160 16.29 -10.11 -29.12
C PHE A 160 15.40 -9.06 -28.44
N CYS A 161 14.18 -8.90 -28.94
CA CYS A 161 13.23 -7.90 -28.50
C CYS A 161 12.05 -8.53 -27.77
N LEU A 162 11.68 -8.00 -26.61
CA LEU A 162 10.55 -8.45 -25.80
C LEU A 162 10.05 -7.34 -24.88
N HIS A 163 8.85 -7.46 -24.34
CA HIS A 163 8.31 -6.43 -23.43
C HIS A 163 9.01 -6.43 -22.07
N GLY A 164 8.90 -7.57 -21.38
CA GLY A 164 9.40 -7.85 -20.05
C GLY A 164 10.90 -8.12 -20.04
N GLY A 165 11.26 -9.33 -19.64
CA GLY A 165 12.66 -9.72 -19.50
C GLY A 165 12.84 -11.22 -19.59
N LEU A 166 14.02 -11.69 -19.21
CA LEU A 166 14.36 -13.11 -19.29
C LEU A 166 13.56 -13.92 -18.26
N SER A 167 13.49 -15.24 -18.49
CA SER A 167 12.84 -16.20 -17.58
C SER A 167 13.82 -17.27 -17.12
N PRO A 168 13.78 -17.71 -15.85
CA PRO A 168 14.56 -18.86 -15.39
C PRO A 168 14.15 -20.18 -16.05
N SER A 169 13.02 -20.20 -16.78
CA SER A 169 12.52 -21.36 -17.52
C SER A 169 12.91 -21.35 -19.01
N ILE A 170 13.65 -20.32 -19.47
CA ILE A 170 13.95 -20.10 -20.89
C ILE A 170 15.46 -19.89 -21.07
N ASP A 171 16.16 -20.96 -21.46
CA ASP A 171 17.59 -20.88 -21.79
C ASP A 171 17.83 -20.55 -23.27
N THR A 172 16.90 -20.92 -24.16
CA THR A 172 17.06 -20.80 -25.61
C THR A 172 15.85 -20.16 -26.29
N LEU A 173 16.08 -19.56 -27.46
CA LEU A 173 15.01 -19.03 -28.32
C LEU A 173 14.00 -20.12 -28.73
N ASP A 174 14.41 -21.40 -28.79
CA ASP A 174 13.51 -22.52 -29.10
C ASP A 174 12.49 -22.78 -27.98
N HIS A 175 12.86 -22.55 -26.72
CA HIS A 175 11.90 -22.62 -25.61
C HIS A 175 10.79 -21.58 -25.77
N VAL A 176 11.12 -20.36 -26.22
CA VAL A 176 10.14 -19.31 -26.52
C VAL A 176 9.22 -19.73 -27.67
N ARG A 177 9.77 -20.32 -28.73
CA ARG A 177 8.98 -20.84 -29.88
C ARG A 177 7.97 -21.91 -29.46
N GLY A 178 8.25 -22.68 -28.40
CA GLY A 178 7.40 -23.75 -27.89
C GLY A 178 6.25 -23.31 -26.98
N ILE A 179 6.17 -22.03 -26.58
CA ILE A 179 5.10 -21.53 -25.70
C ILE A 179 3.77 -21.52 -26.45
N ASP A 180 2.70 -22.06 -25.85
CA ASP A 180 1.35 -21.81 -26.35
C ASP A 180 0.92 -20.39 -25.94
N ARG A 181 1.03 -19.42 -26.85
CA ARG A 181 0.72 -18.02 -26.54
C ARG A 181 -0.77 -17.70 -26.61
N VAL A 182 -1.59 -18.55 -27.22
CA VAL A 182 -3.00 -18.27 -27.57
C VAL A 182 -3.90 -18.51 -26.36
N GLN A 183 -3.64 -17.74 -25.32
CA GLN A 183 -4.34 -17.76 -24.05
C GLN A 183 -4.16 -16.42 -23.33
N GLU A 184 -4.95 -16.23 -22.27
CA GLU A 184 -4.72 -15.16 -21.31
C GLU A 184 -3.34 -15.32 -20.67
N VAL A 185 -2.66 -14.20 -20.36
CA VAL A 185 -1.35 -14.23 -19.68
C VAL A 185 -1.49 -14.94 -18.33
N PRO A 186 -0.76 -16.04 -18.08
CA PRO A 186 -0.78 -16.73 -16.79
C PRO A 186 -0.17 -15.87 -15.67
N HIS A 187 -0.51 -16.19 -14.42
CA HIS A 187 0.06 -15.53 -13.24
C HIS A 187 1.53 -15.88 -12.97
N GLU A 188 2.02 -16.99 -13.52
CA GLU A 188 3.40 -17.47 -13.38
C GLU A 188 3.85 -18.25 -14.62
N GLY A 189 5.16 -18.52 -14.72
CA GLY A 189 5.75 -19.33 -15.78
C GLY A 189 6.31 -18.50 -16.95
N PRO A 190 6.84 -19.17 -17.99
CA PRO A 190 7.69 -18.55 -19.01
C PRO A 190 7.01 -17.41 -19.77
N MET A 191 5.72 -17.54 -20.09
CA MET A 191 4.95 -16.49 -20.76
C MET A 191 4.75 -15.27 -19.84
N CYS A 192 4.49 -15.49 -18.55
CA CYS A 192 4.39 -14.41 -17.57
C CYS A 192 5.72 -13.67 -17.46
N ASP A 193 6.81 -14.41 -17.29
CA ASP A 193 8.15 -13.87 -17.08
C ASP A 193 8.62 -13.00 -18.27
N LEU A 194 8.37 -13.43 -19.52
CA LEU A 194 8.71 -12.67 -20.73
C LEU A 194 8.01 -11.31 -20.81
N LEU A 195 6.88 -11.15 -20.11
CA LEU A 195 6.08 -9.92 -20.11
C LEU A 195 6.29 -9.07 -18.84
N TRP A 196 6.78 -9.65 -17.74
CA TRP A 196 6.83 -8.99 -16.43
C TRP A 196 8.22 -8.83 -15.81
N SER A 197 9.24 -9.56 -16.29
CA SER A 197 10.56 -9.55 -15.65
C SER A 197 11.34 -8.27 -15.92
N ASP A 198 12.27 -7.96 -15.02
CA ASP A 198 13.06 -6.72 -15.02
C ASP A 198 14.57 -6.97 -14.81
N PRO A 199 15.46 -6.22 -15.47
CA PRO A 199 16.88 -6.23 -15.13
C PRO A 199 17.12 -5.67 -13.71
N ASP A 200 18.11 -6.21 -13.03
CA ASP A 200 18.55 -5.80 -11.68
C ASP A 200 20.09 -5.71 -11.63
N ASP A 201 20.60 -4.90 -10.71
CA ASP A 201 22.03 -4.76 -10.43
C ASP A 201 22.56 -5.96 -9.62
N ARG A 202 21.67 -6.72 -8.98
CA ARG A 202 22.00 -7.94 -8.24
C ARG A 202 22.30 -9.09 -9.20
N CYS A 203 23.29 -9.90 -8.85
CA CYS A 203 23.66 -11.11 -9.57
C CYS A 203 22.59 -12.20 -9.43
N GLY A 204 22.37 -12.98 -10.50
CA GLY A 204 21.42 -14.09 -10.56
C GLY A 204 19.96 -13.67 -10.70
N TRP A 205 19.06 -14.58 -10.34
CA TRP A 205 17.62 -14.34 -10.32
C TRP A 205 17.14 -13.84 -8.96
N GLY A 206 16.21 -12.89 -8.94
CA GLY A 206 15.50 -12.44 -7.75
C GLY A 206 13.99 -12.41 -7.96
N ILE A 207 13.23 -12.34 -6.87
CA ILE A 207 11.77 -12.22 -6.94
C ILE A 207 11.42 -10.80 -7.42
N SER A 208 10.55 -10.69 -8.43
CA SER A 208 10.10 -9.40 -8.94
C SER A 208 9.28 -8.66 -7.88
N PRO A 209 9.55 -7.36 -7.64
CA PRO A 209 8.71 -6.56 -6.75
C PRO A 209 7.28 -6.42 -7.29
N ARG A 210 7.04 -6.65 -8.59
CA ARG A 210 5.73 -6.51 -9.26
C ARG A 210 4.69 -7.56 -8.84
N GLY A 211 5.12 -8.59 -8.10
CA GLY A 211 4.27 -9.73 -7.76
C GLY A 211 4.10 -10.75 -8.90
N ALA A 212 4.76 -10.52 -10.04
CA ALA A 212 4.81 -11.42 -11.20
C ALA A 212 6.17 -11.25 -11.92
N GLY A 213 6.69 -12.33 -12.51
CA GLY A 213 8.01 -12.37 -13.13
C GLY A 213 9.18 -12.39 -12.14
N TYR A 214 10.38 -12.18 -12.67
CA TYR A 214 11.64 -12.18 -11.90
C TYR A 214 12.45 -10.89 -12.13
N THR A 215 13.39 -10.65 -11.23
CA THR A 215 14.54 -9.78 -11.49
C THR A 215 15.70 -10.62 -11.99
N PHE A 216 16.50 -10.13 -12.94
CA PHE A 216 17.66 -10.86 -13.47
C PHE A 216 18.90 -9.99 -13.55
N GLY A 217 20.03 -10.54 -13.10
CA GLY A 217 21.34 -9.88 -13.11
C GLY A 217 22.08 -9.91 -14.44
N GLN A 218 23.22 -9.20 -14.48
CA GLN A 218 24.09 -9.14 -15.66
C GLN A 218 24.64 -10.52 -16.08
N ASP A 219 24.94 -11.39 -15.12
CA ASP A 219 25.40 -12.76 -15.38
C ASP A 219 24.37 -13.58 -16.18
N ILE A 220 23.07 -13.32 -15.94
CA ILE A 220 21.97 -13.99 -16.63
C ILE A 220 21.85 -13.50 -18.07
N SER A 221 21.91 -12.18 -18.30
CA SER A 221 21.79 -11.63 -19.65
C SER A 221 23.01 -11.95 -20.52
N GLU A 222 24.22 -11.93 -19.95
CA GLU A 222 25.44 -12.36 -20.63
C GLU A 222 25.37 -13.83 -21.05
N ALA A 223 24.96 -14.71 -20.13
CA ALA A 223 24.82 -16.14 -20.44
C ALA A 223 23.76 -16.39 -21.51
N PHE A 224 22.59 -15.74 -21.41
CA PHE A 224 21.52 -15.88 -22.39
C PHE A 224 21.95 -15.38 -23.78
N ASN A 225 22.57 -14.20 -23.85
CA ASN A 225 23.07 -13.63 -25.11
C ASN A 225 24.12 -14.54 -25.74
N HIS A 226 25.09 -15.00 -24.96
CA HIS A 226 26.14 -15.89 -25.43
C HIS A 226 25.58 -17.21 -25.98
N ASN A 227 24.68 -17.86 -25.23
CA ASN A 227 24.11 -19.15 -25.59
C ASN A 227 23.23 -19.09 -26.85
N ASN A 228 22.63 -17.93 -27.12
CA ASN A 228 21.74 -17.73 -28.26
C ASN A 228 22.39 -16.96 -29.42
N GLY A 229 23.68 -16.60 -29.32
CA GLY A 229 24.40 -15.85 -30.35
C GLY A 229 23.88 -14.42 -30.54
N LEU A 230 23.36 -13.80 -29.48
CA LEU A 230 22.79 -12.47 -29.50
C LEU A 230 23.83 -11.42 -29.09
N THR A 231 23.65 -10.20 -29.61
CA THR A 231 24.44 -9.03 -29.19
C THR A 231 23.70 -8.16 -28.18
N LEU A 232 22.38 -8.27 -28.09
CA LEU A 232 21.57 -7.38 -27.28
C LEU A 232 20.19 -7.97 -26.96
N VAL A 233 19.74 -7.77 -25.73
CA VAL A 233 18.32 -7.81 -25.35
C VAL A 233 17.77 -6.38 -25.34
N ALA A 234 16.80 -6.08 -26.20
CA ALA A 234 16.08 -4.81 -26.20
C ALA A 234 14.68 -5.00 -25.61
N ARG A 235 14.32 -4.18 -24.62
CA ARG A 235 13.09 -4.36 -23.85
C ARG A 235 12.39 -3.06 -23.46
N ALA A 236 11.16 -3.15 -22.93
CA ALA A 236 10.32 -1.99 -22.60
C ALA A 236 9.92 -1.92 -21.10
N HIS A 237 8.64 -1.73 -20.74
CA HIS A 237 7.96 -1.97 -19.44
C HIS A 237 8.42 -1.18 -18.19
N GLN A 238 9.70 -0.79 -18.11
CA GLN A 238 10.25 0.05 -17.06
C GLN A 238 10.36 1.47 -17.57
N LEU A 239 9.66 2.39 -16.89
CA LEU A 239 9.87 3.80 -17.10
C LEU A 239 11.32 4.16 -16.76
N VAL A 240 11.97 4.82 -17.72
CA VAL A 240 13.31 5.38 -17.59
C VAL A 240 13.25 6.86 -17.96
N MET A 241 13.89 7.71 -17.16
CA MET A 241 13.70 9.16 -17.23
C MET A 241 14.10 9.77 -18.58
N GLU A 242 15.12 9.22 -19.21
CA GLU A 242 15.65 9.67 -20.49
C GLU A 242 14.96 9.00 -21.69
N GLY A 243 13.90 8.20 -21.46
CA GLY A 243 13.23 7.43 -22.49
C GLY A 243 13.98 6.17 -22.94
N TYR A 244 15.27 6.05 -22.68
CA TYR A 244 16.02 4.80 -22.78
C TYR A 244 17.07 4.68 -21.67
N ASN A 245 17.51 3.45 -21.38
CA ASN A 245 18.59 3.19 -20.44
C ASN A 245 19.39 1.95 -20.82
N TRP A 246 20.72 2.07 -20.81
CA TRP A 246 21.63 0.93 -20.93
C TRP A 246 21.89 0.32 -19.55
N SER A 247 21.87 -1.01 -19.48
CA SER A 247 22.19 -1.76 -18.25
C SER A 247 23.02 -3.00 -18.55
N GLN A 248 23.60 -3.60 -17.51
CA GLN A 248 24.27 -4.91 -17.58
C GLN A 248 25.38 -4.96 -18.64
N ASP A 249 26.28 -3.96 -18.58
CA ASP A 249 27.37 -3.73 -19.54
C ASP A 249 26.92 -3.77 -21.01
N ARG A 250 25.77 -3.14 -21.28
CA ARG A 250 25.13 -3.05 -22.60
C ARG A 250 24.59 -4.37 -23.17
N ASN A 251 24.49 -5.42 -22.36
CA ASN A 251 23.74 -6.62 -22.75
C ASN A 251 22.23 -6.39 -22.82
N VAL A 252 21.73 -5.37 -22.12
CA VAL A 252 20.31 -5.02 -22.06
C VAL A 252 20.10 -3.52 -22.27
N VAL A 253 19.14 -3.17 -23.12
CA VAL A 253 18.60 -1.81 -23.24
C VAL A 253 17.12 -1.78 -22.92
N THR A 254 16.71 -0.82 -22.09
CA THR A 254 15.30 -0.49 -21.84
C THR A 254 14.92 0.72 -22.69
N ILE A 255 13.81 0.65 -23.42
CA ILE A 255 13.25 1.71 -24.26
C ILE A 255 11.82 1.98 -23.81
N PHE A 256 11.48 3.25 -23.61
CA PHE A 256 10.19 3.70 -23.12
C PHE A 256 9.69 4.86 -24.00
N SER A 257 8.54 4.70 -24.63
CA SER A 257 8.09 5.58 -25.72
C SER A 257 6.88 6.46 -25.35
N ALA A 258 6.54 6.56 -24.05
CA ALA A 258 5.48 7.42 -23.53
C ALA A 258 6.07 8.62 -22.74
N PRO A 259 6.20 9.81 -23.34
CA PRO A 259 6.82 10.95 -22.68
C PRO A 259 5.86 11.54 -21.64
N ASN A 260 6.42 12.10 -20.57
CA ASN A 260 5.69 12.56 -19.38
C ASN A 260 4.57 11.57 -19.00
N TYR A 261 4.96 10.32 -18.78
CA TYR A 261 4.04 9.19 -18.64
C TYR A 261 2.94 9.47 -17.62
N CYS A 262 1.71 9.09 -17.96
CA CYS A 262 0.50 9.37 -17.16
C CYS A 262 0.32 10.86 -16.86
N TYR A 263 0.89 11.72 -17.70
CA TYR A 263 0.85 13.18 -17.62
C TYR A 263 1.51 13.75 -16.36
N ARG A 264 2.40 12.99 -15.71
CA ARG A 264 2.97 13.34 -14.41
C ARG A 264 4.43 12.94 -14.16
N CYS A 265 4.95 11.93 -14.87
CA CYS A 265 6.26 11.38 -14.52
C CYS A 265 7.44 12.25 -14.98
N GLY A 266 7.21 13.20 -15.91
CA GLY A 266 8.24 14.12 -16.38
C GLY A 266 9.40 13.49 -17.16
N ASN A 267 9.32 12.20 -17.50
CA ASN A 267 10.32 11.51 -18.32
C ASN A 267 10.25 11.97 -19.79
N GLN A 268 11.36 11.89 -20.49
CA GLN A 268 11.37 11.86 -21.96
C GLN A 268 10.95 10.49 -22.46
N ALA A 269 10.59 10.40 -23.73
CA ALA A 269 10.45 9.15 -24.45
C ALA A 269 11.61 8.95 -25.41
N ALA A 270 11.85 7.71 -25.84
CA ALA A 270 12.78 7.43 -26.91
C ALA A 270 12.28 6.33 -27.84
N ILE A 271 12.84 6.32 -29.05
CA ILE A 271 12.80 5.21 -30.01
C ILE A 271 14.23 4.85 -30.41
N MET A 272 14.46 3.58 -30.76
CA MET A 272 15.76 3.08 -31.20
C MET A 272 15.70 2.75 -32.69
N GLU A 273 16.35 3.55 -33.51
CA GLU A 273 16.52 3.27 -34.94
C GLU A 273 17.69 2.33 -35.13
N ILE A 274 17.50 1.29 -35.93
CA ILE A 274 18.52 0.31 -36.28
C ILE A 274 18.66 0.31 -37.80
N ASP A 275 19.84 0.68 -38.28
CA ASP A 275 20.12 0.75 -39.71
C ASP A 275 20.43 -0.62 -40.34
N GLU A 276 20.65 -0.64 -41.66
CA GLU A 276 20.99 -1.85 -42.44
C GLU A 276 22.28 -2.56 -41.99
N LYS A 277 23.12 -1.90 -41.17
CA LYS A 277 24.38 -2.40 -40.65
C LYS A 277 24.29 -2.76 -39.17
N LEU A 278 23.07 -2.84 -38.61
CA LEU A 278 22.81 -3.05 -37.19
C LEU A 278 23.40 -1.96 -36.27
N SER A 279 23.70 -0.78 -36.81
CA SER A 279 24.07 0.37 -36.00
C SER A 279 22.81 0.98 -35.44
N TYR A 280 22.79 1.23 -34.14
CA TYR A 280 21.62 1.77 -33.46
C TYR A 280 21.83 3.18 -32.92
N THR A 281 20.80 4.01 -33.09
CA THR A 281 20.73 5.39 -32.60
C THR A 281 19.42 5.63 -31.86
N PHE A 282 19.48 6.37 -30.74
CA PHE A 282 18.30 6.71 -29.96
C PHE A 282 17.83 8.12 -30.31
N LEU A 283 16.54 8.24 -30.63
CA LEU A 283 15.89 9.53 -30.81
C LEU A 283 14.99 9.78 -29.61
N GLN A 284 15.36 10.75 -28.78
CA GLN A 284 14.59 11.16 -27.61
C GLN A 284 13.58 12.25 -27.99
N PHE A 285 12.43 12.27 -27.32
CA PHE A 285 11.38 13.27 -27.55
C PHE A 285 10.55 13.59 -26.31
N ASP A 286 10.07 14.82 -26.28
CA ASP A 286 9.21 15.36 -25.24
C ASP A 286 7.72 15.21 -25.64
N PRO A 287 6.78 15.43 -24.70
CA PRO A 287 5.35 15.31 -25.01
C PRO A 287 4.89 16.26 -26.11
N ALA A 288 3.94 15.81 -26.94
CA ALA A 288 3.38 16.61 -28.00
C ALA A 288 2.70 17.91 -27.47
N PRO A 289 2.84 19.05 -28.18
CA PRO A 289 2.16 20.29 -27.80
C PRO A 289 0.63 20.12 -27.81
N ARG A 290 -0.04 20.43 -26.70
CA ARG A 290 -1.50 20.37 -26.60
C ARG A 290 -2.12 21.72 -26.96
N ALA A 291 -2.74 21.82 -28.13
CA ALA A 291 -3.46 23.03 -28.53
C ALA A 291 -4.88 23.05 -27.93
N GLY A 292 -5.13 23.94 -26.95
CA GLY A 292 -6.47 24.45 -26.67
C GLY A 292 -7.47 23.53 -25.95
N GLU A 293 -7.04 22.54 -25.16
CA GLU A 293 -8.02 21.84 -24.30
C GLU A 293 -8.47 22.75 -23.13
N PRO A 294 -9.78 23.04 -23.01
CA PRO A 294 -10.32 23.59 -21.77
C PRO A 294 -10.04 22.59 -20.66
N LEU A 295 -9.62 23.07 -19.48
CA LEU A 295 -9.49 22.31 -18.22
C LEU A 295 -10.41 21.09 -18.22
N VAL A 296 -9.90 19.93 -18.67
CA VAL A 296 -10.60 18.67 -18.53
C VAL A 296 -10.83 18.57 -17.03
N SER A 297 -12.10 18.60 -16.63
CA SER A 297 -12.56 18.56 -15.24
C SER A 297 -11.60 17.68 -14.43
N ARG A 298 -10.92 18.28 -13.44
CA ARG A 298 -9.90 17.69 -12.56
C ARG A 298 -10.44 16.50 -11.75
N ARG A 299 -10.78 15.41 -12.42
CA ARG A 299 -10.92 14.06 -11.89
C ARG A 299 -10.10 13.16 -12.80
N VAL A 300 -8.86 12.93 -12.37
CA VAL A 300 -8.04 11.84 -12.90
C VAL A 300 -8.83 10.55 -12.69
N PRO A 301 -9.15 9.76 -13.73
CA PRO A 301 -9.82 8.48 -13.56
C PRO A 301 -9.04 7.56 -12.61
N ASP A 302 -9.76 6.84 -11.75
CA ASP A 302 -9.17 6.07 -10.63
C ASP A 302 -8.10 5.06 -11.07
N TYR A 303 -8.17 4.56 -12.31
CA TYR A 303 -7.23 3.60 -12.87
C TYR A 303 -5.83 4.15 -13.23
N PHE A 304 -5.68 5.48 -13.41
CA PHE A 304 -4.35 6.11 -13.53
C PHE A 304 -3.52 5.95 -12.24
N LEU A 305 -4.17 5.67 -11.11
CA LEU A 305 -3.57 5.68 -9.78
C LEU A 305 -3.09 4.29 -9.33
N VAL A 306 -3.46 3.21 -10.02
CA VAL A 306 -3.24 1.84 -9.51
C VAL A 306 -1.81 1.29 -9.83
N SER A 307 -1.04 1.88 -10.76
CA SER A 307 0.17 1.25 -11.38
C SER A 307 1.53 1.66 -10.88
N PHE A 308 1.62 2.78 -10.21
CA PHE A 308 2.93 3.31 -9.83
C PHE A 308 3.47 2.72 -8.54
N SER A 309 2.82 1.67 -8.02
CA SER A 309 3.27 0.92 -6.85
C SER A 309 4.58 0.15 -7.08
N HIS A 310 5.10 0.10 -8.31
CA HIS A 310 6.24 -0.76 -8.68
C HIS A 310 7.33 -0.12 -9.57
N LEU A 311 7.28 1.18 -9.85
CA LEU A 311 8.42 1.88 -10.48
C LEU A 311 9.39 2.40 -9.40
N PRO A 312 10.72 2.32 -9.59
CA PRO A 312 11.65 3.01 -8.72
C PRO A 312 11.44 4.52 -8.90
N TYR A 313 10.75 5.15 -7.94
CA TYR A 313 10.81 6.59 -7.76
C TYR A 313 12.29 7.01 -7.72
N PRO A 314 12.71 8.05 -8.46
CA PRO A 314 14.09 8.50 -8.46
C PRO A 314 14.53 8.72 -7.01
N LEU A 315 15.63 8.08 -6.63
CA LEU A 315 16.29 8.34 -5.35
C LEU A 315 16.75 9.80 -5.36
N ARG A 316 15.94 10.72 -4.84
CA ARG A 316 16.48 11.99 -4.35
C ARG A 316 17.45 11.65 -3.19
N PRO A 317 18.69 12.18 -3.21
CA PRO A 317 19.52 12.21 -2.01
C PRO A 317 18.76 12.97 -0.91
N ARG A 318 19.15 12.75 0.36
CA ARG A 318 18.67 13.41 1.59
C ARG A 318 17.75 14.62 1.40
N ALA A 319 16.64 14.66 2.15
CA ALA A 319 15.81 15.86 2.35
C ALA A 319 16.66 17.12 2.34
N SER A 320 16.43 17.97 1.34
CA SER A 320 17.12 19.25 1.21
C SER A 320 16.63 20.17 2.34
N ALA A 321 17.45 21.14 2.76
CA ALA A 321 17.02 22.11 3.77
C ALA A 321 15.80 22.95 3.33
N ASP A 322 15.52 22.97 2.02
CA ASP A 322 14.45 23.75 1.39
C ASP A 322 13.17 22.93 1.12
N ASP A 323 13.18 21.62 1.37
CA ASP A 323 12.02 20.76 1.10
C ASP A 323 10.89 21.06 2.12
N ARG A 324 9.71 21.42 1.59
CA ARG A 324 8.50 21.63 2.41
C ARG A 324 7.66 20.36 2.43
N PHE A 325 7.10 20.04 3.59
CA PHE A 325 6.31 18.83 3.81
C PHE A 325 4.94 19.16 4.35
N THR A 326 3.94 18.37 3.96
CA THR A 326 2.59 18.43 4.53
C THR A 326 2.07 17.02 4.84
N ILE A 327 1.07 16.94 5.71
CA ILE A 327 0.35 15.70 5.98
C ILE A 327 -1.08 15.81 5.46
N LEU A 328 -1.54 14.77 4.78
CA LEU A 328 -2.91 14.64 4.29
C LEU A 328 -3.65 13.59 5.12
N THR A 329 -4.96 13.74 5.27
CA THR A 329 -5.81 12.97 6.20
C THR A 329 -6.95 12.28 5.47
N SER A 330 -7.28 11.03 5.81
CA SER A 330 -8.45 10.31 5.26
C SER A 330 -9.82 10.83 5.73
N SER A 331 -9.87 11.80 6.64
CA SER A 331 -11.10 12.41 7.16
C SER A 331 -11.11 13.93 6.89
N PRO A 332 -12.24 14.54 6.48
CA PRO A 332 -12.26 15.90 5.94
C PRO A 332 -12.00 17.02 6.97
N PRO A 333 -11.44 18.19 6.56
CA PRO A 333 -11.13 18.58 5.17
C PRO A 333 -9.63 18.75 4.87
N GLY A 334 -8.93 17.69 4.45
CA GLY A 334 -7.52 17.71 3.99
C GLY A 334 -7.15 16.42 3.25
N LEU A 335 -8.07 15.97 2.39
CA LEU A 335 -8.29 14.58 2.03
C LEU A 335 -7.08 13.97 1.32
N ALA A 336 -6.41 13.04 2.00
CA ALA A 336 -5.61 12.02 1.32
C ALA A 336 -6.52 11.32 0.31
N SER A 337 -6.05 11.11 -0.92
CA SER A 337 -6.83 10.41 -1.92
C SER A 337 -7.07 8.96 -1.50
N ARG A 338 -8.14 8.34 -1.99
CA ARG A 338 -8.38 6.90 -1.74
C ARG A 338 -7.20 6.04 -2.18
N ALA A 339 -6.49 6.47 -3.25
CA ALA A 339 -5.26 5.84 -3.70
C ALA A 339 -4.12 5.97 -2.68
N GLN A 340 -3.92 7.14 -2.06
CA GLN A 340 -2.94 7.33 -0.99
C GLN A 340 -3.28 6.50 0.25
N GLU A 341 -4.57 6.34 0.57
CA GLU A 341 -5.00 5.44 1.65
C GLU A 341 -4.66 3.98 1.34
N ILE A 342 -4.98 3.51 0.12
CA ILE A 342 -4.67 2.14 -0.32
C ILE A 342 -3.15 1.92 -0.36
N GLU A 343 -2.39 2.86 -0.90
CA GLU A 343 -0.94 2.79 -0.98
C GLU A 343 -0.31 2.76 0.41
N SER A 344 -0.80 3.60 1.33
CA SER A 344 -0.44 3.52 2.74
C SER A 344 -0.68 2.12 3.32
N ARG A 345 -1.81 1.47 2.99
CA ARG A 345 -2.09 0.10 3.45
C ARG A 345 -1.12 -0.90 2.84
N LYS A 346 -0.90 -0.87 1.53
CA LYS A 346 0.05 -1.74 0.81
C LYS A 346 1.46 -1.64 1.41
N LEU A 347 1.97 -0.42 1.60
CA LEU A 347 3.28 -0.17 2.19
C LEU A 347 3.41 -0.77 3.58
N THR A 348 2.36 -0.70 4.40
CA THR A 348 2.37 -1.27 5.75
C THR A 348 2.23 -2.79 5.77
N ALA A 349 1.66 -3.40 4.72
CA ALA A 349 1.45 -4.84 4.63
C ALA A 349 2.79 -5.60 4.77
N VAL A 350 3.86 -5.06 4.19
CA VAL A 350 5.23 -5.63 4.27
C VAL A 350 5.67 -5.92 5.70
N GLN A 351 5.20 -5.14 6.67
CA GLN A 351 5.57 -5.31 8.08
C GLN A 351 4.43 -5.85 8.96
N TRP A 352 3.17 -5.59 8.60
CA TRP A 352 2.02 -5.83 9.48
C TRP A 352 0.98 -6.80 8.89
N ALA A 353 1.19 -7.35 7.69
CA ALA A 353 0.33 -8.40 7.14
C ALA A 353 0.39 -9.69 7.96
N LYS A 354 1.48 -9.92 8.70
CA LYS A 354 1.70 -11.12 9.52
C LYS A 354 1.59 -12.40 8.69
N TRP A 355 0.44 -13.06 8.72
CA TRP A 355 0.12 -14.33 8.04
C TRP A 355 -0.89 -14.16 6.89
N TYR A 356 -1.31 -12.92 6.61
CA TYR A 356 -2.16 -12.62 5.46
C TYR A 356 -1.30 -12.41 4.21
N ASP A 357 -1.85 -12.83 3.07
CA ASP A 357 -1.47 -12.24 1.78
C ASP A 357 -1.96 -10.78 1.70
N LEU A 358 -1.60 -10.09 0.61
CA LEU A 358 -1.94 -8.67 0.49
C LEU A 358 -3.47 -8.46 0.47
N GLU A 359 -4.21 -9.28 -0.27
CA GLU A 359 -5.67 -9.17 -0.37
C GLU A 359 -6.35 -9.41 0.99
N GLY A 360 -5.98 -10.49 1.68
CA GLY A 360 -6.47 -10.80 3.01
C GLY A 360 -6.12 -9.73 4.04
N TYR A 361 -4.93 -9.12 3.94
CA TYR A 361 -4.55 -8.01 4.82
C TYR A 361 -5.41 -6.77 4.56
N LEU A 362 -5.63 -6.41 3.30
CA LEU A 362 -6.47 -5.27 2.93
C LEU A 362 -7.93 -5.51 3.35
N GLY A 363 -8.47 -6.70 3.09
CA GLY A 363 -9.82 -7.09 3.51
C GLY A 363 -9.98 -7.09 5.02
N ARG A 364 -8.97 -7.53 5.78
CA ARG A 364 -8.95 -7.40 7.25
C ARG A 364 -9.00 -5.94 7.69
N LEU A 365 -8.22 -5.06 7.06
CA LEU A 365 -8.25 -3.64 7.40
C LEU A 365 -9.61 -3.01 7.13
N GLU A 366 -10.25 -3.34 6.00
CA GLU A 366 -11.60 -2.88 5.68
C GLU A 366 -12.64 -3.39 6.68
N TYR A 367 -12.54 -4.66 7.08
CA TYR A 367 -13.40 -5.21 8.13
C TYR A 367 -13.21 -4.47 9.45
N LEU A 368 -11.98 -4.24 9.90
CA LEU A 368 -11.69 -3.52 11.14
C LEU A 368 -12.22 -2.08 11.09
N GLU A 369 -12.08 -1.41 9.95
CA GLU A 369 -12.54 -0.04 9.72
C GLU A 369 -14.08 0.08 9.70
N SER A 370 -14.80 -1.03 9.44
CA SER A 370 -16.27 -1.09 9.49
C SER A 370 -16.84 -1.06 10.92
N LEU A 371 -16.00 -1.32 11.92
CA LEU A 371 -16.45 -1.48 13.31
C LEU A 371 -16.61 -0.13 13.99
N ASP A 372 -17.52 -0.06 14.97
CA ASP A 372 -17.82 1.16 15.73
C ASP A 372 -16.58 1.89 16.29
N HIS A 373 -15.52 1.16 16.63
CA HIS A 373 -14.28 1.76 17.11
C HIS A 373 -13.52 2.57 16.05
N GLU A 374 -13.57 2.12 14.79
CA GLU A 374 -12.79 2.70 13.69
C GLU A 374 -13.66 3.48 12.69
N SER A 375 -14.97 3.23 12.68
CA SER A 375 -15.94 3.86 11.79
C SER A 375 -16.21 5.33 12.15
N ASN A 376 -16.96 6.03 11.28
CA ASN A 376 -17.38 7.42 11.49
C ASN A 376 -16.21 8.40 11.72
N GLY A 377 -15.06 8.17 11.09
CA GLY A 377 -13.89 9.05 11.19
C GLY A 377 -13.15 8.97 12.53
N ARG A 378 -13.40 7.94 13.34
CA ARG A 378 -12.61 7.69 14.57
C ARG A 378 -11.19 7.23 14.26
N VAL A 379 -10.97 6.55 13.13
CA VAL A 379 -9.62 6.31 12.60
C VAL A 379 -9.28 7.31 11.52
N ILE A 380 -8.09 7.89 11.65
CA ILE A 380 -7.54 8.81 10.65
C ILE A 380 -6.22 8.23 10.16
N THR A 381 -6.12 8.06 8.85
CA THR A 381 -4.86 7.76 8.15
C THR A 381 -4.23 9.06 7.71
N TRP A 382 -2.97 9.24 8.06
CA TRP A 382 -2.14 10.40 7.76
C TRP A 382 -1.04 9.98 6.80
N VAL A 383 -0.88 10.68 5.69
CA VAL A 383 0.22 10.46 4.74
C VAL A 383 1.09 11.70 4.64
N LEU A 384 2.40 11.53 4.82
CA LEU A 384 3.39 12.58 4.68
C LEU A 384 3.88 12.61 3.23
N VAL A 385 3.77 13.78 2.63
CA VAL A 385 4.16 14.05 1.25
C VAL A 385 4.91 15.38 1.18
N LEU A 386 5.55 15.64 0.04
CA LEU A 386 6.07 16.95 -0.27
C LEU A 386 4.92 17.94 -0.47
N ALA A 387 5.06 19.16 0.05
CA ALA A 387 3.98 20.15 0.08
C ALA A 387 3.65 20.72 -1.31
N ASP A 388 4.61 20.69 -2.22
CA ASP A 388 4.49 21.04 -3.64
C ASP A 388 3.93 19.90 -4.50
N GLU A 389 3.91 18.67 -3.99
CA GLU A 389 3.37 17.48 -4.68
C GLU A 389 2.34 16.72 -3.80
N PRO A 390 1.27 17.38 -3.31
CA PRO A 390 0.34 16.75 -2.36
C PRO A 390 -0.39 15.53 -2.93
N GLU A 391 -0.52 15.41 -4.25
CA GLU A 391 -1.22 14.29 -4.91
C GLU A 391 -0.31 13.06 -5.15
N THR A 392 0.95 13.10 -4.72
CA THR A 392 1.90 12.00 -4.92
C THR A 392 1.52 10.72 -4.17
N LEU A 393 1.84 9.56 -4.77
CA LEU A 393 1.81 8.26 -4.09
C LEU A 393 3.17 7.92 -3.47
N GLU A 394 4.19 8.77 -3.62
CA GLU A 394 5.42 8.65 -2.84
C GLU A 394 5.16 9.07 -1.39
N ILE A 395 4.63 8.14 -0.62
CA ILE A 395 4.37 8.32 0.80
C ILE A 395 5.71 8.24 1.54
N LEU A 396 6.21 9.40 1.97
CA LEU A 396 7.47 9.51 2.72
C LEU A 396 7.35 8.86 4.10
N SER A 397 6.17 8.95 4.70
CA SER A 397 5.79 8.27 5.94
C SER A 397 4.27 8.22 6.06
N THR A 398 3.73 7.24 6.76
CA THR A 398 2.30 7.15 7.10
C THR A 398 2.10 6.97 8.60
N CYS A 399 0.97 7.41 9.12
CA CYS A 399 0.57 7.27 10.52
C CYS A 399 -0.93 6.98 10.60
N LYS A 400 -1.36 6.13 11.54
CA LYS A 400 -2.78 5.97 11.90
C LYS A 400 -3.03 6.46 13.31
N THR A 401 -4.12 7.18 13.52
CA THR A 401 -4.55 7.66 14.85
C THR A 401 -6.00 7.30 15.14
N TYR A 402 -6.28 6.92 16.39
CA TYR A 402 -7.62 6.73 16.94
C TYR A 402 -8.06 7.97 17.72
N LYS A 403 -9.21 8.52 17.35
CA LYS A 403 -9.95 9.49 18.14
C LYS A 403 -10.69 8.74 19.26
N ARG A 404 -10.48 9.16 20.51
CA ARG A 404 -11.11 8.57 21.68
C ARG A 404 -11.66 9.62 22.62
N ASP A 405 -12.72 9.23 23.31
CA ASP A 405 -13.32 10.03 24.37
C ASP A 405 -12.45 9.94 25.63
N VAL A 406 -12.20 11.09 26.24
CA VAL A 406 -11.30 11.26 27.40
C VAL A 406 -12.07 11.96 28.51
N LEU A 407 -11.91 11.46 29.73
CA LEU A 407 -12.34 12.16 30.95
C LEU A 407 -11.16 12.96 31.48
N VAL A 408 -11.38 14.22 31.85
CA VAL A 408 -10.36 15.12 32.40
C VAL A 408 -10.85 15.69 33.71
N ILE A 409 -10.05 15.56 34.78
CA ILE A 409 -10.21 16.29 36.04
C ILE A 409 -9.16 17.40 36.05
N PRO A 410 -9.55 18.68 35.97
CA PRO A 410 -8.62 19.79 36.09
C PRO A 410 -7.91 19.83 37.44
N ALA A 411 -6.74 20.45 37.50
CA ALA A 411 -6.05 20.70 38.76
C ALA A 411 -6.95 21.47 39.74
N GLY A 412 -7.03 20.99 40.98
CA GLY A 412 -7.87 21.59 42.03
C GLY A 412 -9.36 21.25 41.95
N GLU A 413 -9.77 20.37 41.04
CA GLU A 413 -11.16 19.90 40.91
C GLU A 413 -11.30 18.41 41.21
N THR A 414 -12.54 17.95 41.38
CA THR A 414 -12.88 16.53 41.58
C THR A 414 -13.87 15.99 40.53
N LEU A 415 -14.58 16.87 39.83
CA LEU A 415 -15.53 16.49 38.79
C LEU A 415 -14.81 16.40 37.45
N CYS A 416 -15.13 15.38 36.65
CA CYS A 416 -14.53 15.23 35.34
C CYS A 416 -15.37 15.85 34.24
N THR A 417 -14.69 16.36 33.22
CA THR A 417 -15.27 16.85 31.97
C THR A 417 -14.94 15.89 30.84
N GLN A 418 -15.82 15.82 29.84
CA GLN A 418 -15.57 15.04 28.63
C GLN A 418 -14.78 15.85 27.61
N ASN A 419 -13.81 15.20 26.99
CA ASN A 419 -12.92 15.78 26.00
C ASN A 419 -12.50 14.73 24.97
N ILE A 420 -11.68 15.13 24.01
CA ILE A 420 -11.21 14.24 22.93
C ILE A 420 -9.69 14.07 23.03
N GLY A 421 -9.22 12.83 22.87
CA GLY A 421 -7.81 12.51 22.76
C GLY A 421 -7.52 11.67 21.54
N TYR A 422 -6.26 11.68 21.12
CA TYR A 422 -5.79 10.93 19.95
C TYR A 422 -4.70 9.92 20.32
N ALA A 423 -5.00 8.63 20.19
CA ALA A 423 -4.02 7.57 20.35
C ALA A 423 -3.36 7.25 18.99
N ILE A 424 -2.04 7.29 18.92
CA ILE A 424 -1.30 6.87 17.73
C ILE A 424 -1.25 5.35 17.68
N ALA A 425 -1.91 4.80 16.67
CA ALA A 425 -2.01 3.37 16.39
C ALA A 425 -0.69 2.84 15.84
N SER A 426 -0.14 3.56 14.86
CA SER A 426 1.02 3.13 14.11
C SER A 426 1.67 4.29 13.38
N VAL A 427 2.97 4.17 13.15
CA VAL A 427 3.76 5.04 12.26
C VAL A 427 4.66 4.14 11.43
N PHE A 428 4.70 4.37 10.12
CA PHE A 428 5.47 3.57 9.19
C PHE A 428 6.21 4.47 8.20
N THR A 429 7.46 4.13 7.96
CA THR A 429 8.31 4.78 6.94
C THR A 429 8.83 3.68 6.02
N PRO A 430 8.59 3.77 4.70
CA PRO A 430 9.11 2.81 3.73
C PRO A 430 10.62 2.63 3.86
N ALA A 431 11.13 1.44 3.59
CA ALA A 431 12.54 1.09 3.82
C ALA A 431 13.51 2.10 3.17
N LYS A 432 13.23 2.54 1.93
CA LYS A 432 14.00 3.56 1.19
C LYS A 432 14.06 4.94 1.83
N HIS A 433 13.17 5.23 2.78
CA HIS A 433 13.01 6.52 3.45
C HIS A 433 13.46 6.49 4.91
N ARG A 434 13.79 5.32 5.46
CA ARG A 434 14.25 5.19 6.85
C ARG A 434 15.58 5.92 7.05
N GLY A 435 15.76 6.53 8.23
CA GLY A 435 16.94 7.32 8.56
C GLY A 435 17.00 8.73 7.95
N LYS A 436 16.02 9.12 7.12
CA LYS A 436 15.96 10.45 6.47
C LYS A 436 15.14 11.49 7.25
N GLY A 437 14.64 11.16 8.45
CA GLY A 437 13.91 12.10 9.32
C GLY A 437 12.41 12.27 9.01
N TYR A 438 11.88 11.63 7.98
CA TYR A 438 10.46 11.77 7.59
C TYR A 438 9.47 11.32 8.67
N ALA A 439 9.77 10.22 9.36
CA ALA A 439 8.97 9.80 10.50
C ALA A 439 8.85 10.93 11.54
N ALA A 440 9.95 11.65 11.81
CA ALA A 440 9.97 12.69 12.84
C ALA A 440 9.15 13.89 12.37
N ARG A 441 9.30 14.26 11.09
CA ARG A 441 8.52 15.30 10.43
C ARG A 441 7.02 14.99 10.45
N MET A 442 6.62 13.75 10.15
CA MET A 442 5.24 13.25 10.27
C MET A 442 4.71 13.51 11.68
N MET A 443 5.43 13.05 12.71
CA MET A 443 4.98 13.22 14.10
C MET A 443 4.90 14.70 14.51
N SER A 444 5.83 15.55 14.07
CA SER A 444 5.79 16.99 14.36
C SER A 444 4.59 17.68 13.74
N LEU A 445 4.30 17.43 12.46
CA LEU A 445 3.13 17.99 11.78
C LEU A 445 1.83 17.46 12.38
N LEU A 446 1.81 16.20 12.82
CA LEU A 446 0.66 15.58 13.46
C LEU A 446 0.22 16.34 14.71
N HIS A 447 1.14 16.86 15.52
CA HIS A 447 0.78 17.70 16.66
C HIS A 447 -0.04 18.93 16.28
N PHE A 448 0.37 19.63 15.21
CA PHE A 448 -0.34 20.81 14.73
C PHE A 448 -1.71 20.46 14.13
N ALA A 449 -1.86 19.26 13.56
CA ALA A 449 -3.14 18.79 13.03
C ALA A 449 -4.13 18.33 14.12
N LEU A 450 -3.62 17.78 15.24
CA LEU A 450 -4.44 17.19 16.30
C LEU A 450 -4.73 18.13 17.47
N ALA A 451 -3.85 19.10 17.75
CA ALA A 451 -3.90 19.90 18.97
C ALA A 451 -5.11 20.85 19.00
N GLN A 452 -5.71 20.96 20.18
CA GLN A 452 -6.64 22.05 20.47
C GLN A 452 -5.98 23.44 20.45
N PRO A 453 -6.76 24.51 20.22
CA PRO A 453 -6.24 25.87 20.19
C PRO A 453 -5.45 26.24 21.46
N GLY A 454 -4.27 26.85 21.28
CA GLY A 454 -3.39 27.27 22.38
C GLY A 454 -2.52 26.16 23.00
N GLY A 455 -2.73 24.89 22.63
CA GLY A 455 -1.95 23.76 23.15
C GLY A 455 -0.59 23.53 22.46
N VAL A 456 -0.33 24.26 21.38
CA VAL A 456 0.92 24.24 20.61
C VAL A 456 1.37 25.68 20.32
N PRO A 457 2.69 25.93 20.21
CA PRO A 457 3.22 27.22 19.76
C PRO A 457 2.73 27.59 18.35
N PRO A 458 2.94 28.83 17.89
CA PRO A 458 2.68 29.22 16.51
C PRO A 458 3.37 28.29 15.51
N PHE A 459 2.70 27.98 14.40
CA PHE A 459 3.27 27.14 13.34
C PHE A 459 4.53 27.81 12.76
N PRO A 460 5.67 27.11 12.65
CA PRO A 460 6.90 27.72 12.15
C PRO A 460 6.76 28.17 10.68
N GLU A 461 7.01 29.45 10.39
CA GLU A 461 6.90 29.99 9.02
C GLU A 461 7.82 29.25 8.03
N ALA A 462 9.01 28.86 8.47
CA ALA A 462 9.97 28.08 7.68
C ALA A 462 9.42 26.70 7.24
N TRP A 463 8.34 26.20 7.85
CA TRP A 463 7.72 24.93 7.50
C TRP A 463 6.64 25.08 6.43
N GLY A 464 6.36 26.31 5.99
CA GLY A 464 5.34 26.61 4.98
C GLY A 464 3.96 26.80 5.62
N ASN A 465 2.95 26.15 5.04
CA ASN A 465 1.58 26.24 5.54
C ASN A 465 1.33 25.17 6.61
N PRO A 466 0.52 25.49 7.64
CA PRO A 466 0.12 24.50 8.64
C PRO A 466 -0.68 23.37 7.99
N PRO A 467 -0.59 22.14 8.52
CA PRO A 467 -1.41 21.04 8.07
C PRO A 467 -2.88 21.30 8.39
N VAL A 468 -3.76 20.60 7.67
CA VAL A 468 -5.19 20.63 7.98
C VAL A 468 -5.43 20.05 9.37
N THR A 469 -6.19 20.79 10.18
CA THR A 469 -6.62 20.36 11.50
C THR A 469 -7.82 19.42 11.43
N VAL A 470 -7.86 18.45 12.35
CA VAL A 470 -9.06 17.62 12.56
C VAL A 470 -10.28 18.49 12.91
N GLN A 471 -11.47 17.98 12.61
CA GLN A 471 -12.73 18.68 12.92
C GLN A 471 -12.94 18.90 14.43
N GLN A 472 -12.44 17.97 15.25
CA GLN A 472 -12.58 18.03 16.70
C GLN A 472 -11.19 17.87 17.32
N PRO A 473 -10.46 18.98 17.55
CA PRO A 473 -9.14 18.96 18.14
C PRO A 473 -9.12 18.26 19.50
N GLY A 474 -7.98 17.63 19.83
CA GLY A 474 -7.82 16.89 21.07
C GLY A 474 -7.10 17.67 22.16
N ILE A 475 -7.41 17.34 23.42
CA ILE A 475 -6.72 17.80 24.63
C ILE A 475 -5.40 17.04 24.86
N VAL A 476 -5.26 15.84 24.28
CA VAL A 476 -4.09 14.98 24.46
C VAL A 476 -3.81 14.13 23.22
N SER A 477 -2.53 13.84 22.94
CA SER A 477 -2.12 12.78 22.01
C SER A 477 -1.15 11.80 22.67
N VAL A 478 -1.32 10.50 22.42
CA VAL A 478 -0.57 9.43 23.08
C VAL A 478 0.03 8.47 22.06
N LEU A 479 1.35 8.24 22.12
CA LEU A 479 2.03 7.17 21.42
C LEU A 479 2.31 6.01 22.37
N TYR A 480 1.75 4.84 22.09
CA TYR A 480 1.91 3.64 22.92
C TYR A 480 3.08 2.72 22.50
N SER A 481 3.99 3.19 21.65
CA SER A 481 5.08 2.37 21.09
C SER A 481 6.42 2.60 21.80
N GLY A 482 7.36 1.68 21.57
CA GLY A 482 8.70 1.62 22.16
C GLY A 482 9.66 2.77 21.93
N VAL A 483 9.20 3.83 21.30
CA VAL A 483 10.01 4.97 20.86
C VAL A 483 9.50 6.26 21.51
N GLY A 484 9.03 6.21 22.76
CA GLY A 484 8.48 7.37 23.47
C GLY A 484 9.40 8.59 23.51
N THR A 485 10.70 8.38 23.75
CA THR A 485 11.73 9.44 23.71
C THR A 485 11.93 10.05 22.32
N TYR A 486 11.51 9.33 21.27
CA TYR A 486 11.52 9.85 19.91
C TYR A 486 10.27 10.70 19.65
N TYR A 487 9.10 10.29 20.14
CA TYR A 487 7.89 11.11 20.00
C TYR A 487 7.99 12.43 20.75
N SER A 488 8.55 12.40 21.96
CA SER A 488 8.83 13.62 22.74
C SER A 488 9.84 14.56 22.08
N ARG A 489 10.66 14.10 21.12
CA ARG A 489 11.55 14.96 20.32
C ARG A 489 10.85 15.60 19.12
N CYS A 490 9.75 15.02 18.66
CA CYS A 490 8.97 15.55 17.52
C CYS A 490 7.94 16.60 17.99
N ALA A 491 7.69 16.60 19.28
CA ALA A 491 6.97 17.56 20.06
C ALA A 491 7.20 19.06 19.80
N PRO A 492 6.15 19.88 19.60
CA PRO A 492 6.29 21.32 19.68
C PRO A 492 6.22 21.81 21.15
N GLY A 493 6.80 23.00 21.42
CA GLY A 493 6.69 23.70 22.71
C GLY A 493 7.79 23.42 23.75
N GLU A 494 9.02 23.12 23.30
CA GLU A 494 10.23 22.97 24.15
C GLU A 494 10.07 22.02 25.35
N GLY A 495 9.26 20.95 25.21
CA GLY A 495 9.02 19.98 26.28
C GLY A 495 7.90 20.35 27.27
N THR A 496 7.22 21.48 27.10
CA THR A 496 6.04 21.84 27.91
C THR A 496 4.89 20.87 27.68
N GLY A 497 4.20 20.41 28.73
CA GLY A 497 3.04 19.52 28.61
C GLY A 497 3.38 18.13 28.08
N TRP A 498 4.64 17.70 28.20
CA TRP A 498 5.10 16.38 27.78
C TRP A 498 5.32 15.47 28.97
N ALA A 499 4.87 14.22 28.85
CA ALA A 499 5.15 13.18 29.83
C ALA A 499 5.52 11.86 29.14
N ILE A 500 6.55 11.19 29.67
CA ILE A 500 6.86 9.80 29.35
C ILE A 500 6.39 8.97 30.55
N ILE A 501 5.51 8.01 30.29
CA ILE A 501 4.96 7.14 31.32
C ILE A 501 5.69 5.81 31.23
N GLY A 502 6.34 5.41 32.33
CA GLY A 502 6.94 4.08 32.43
C GLY A 502 5.85 3.01 32.29
N THR A 503 6.16 1.92 31.58
CA THR A 503 5.25 0.77 31.51
C THR A 503 5.71 -0.32 32.47
N ARG A 504 4.92 -0.56 33.49
CA ARG A 504 5.09 -1.68 34.41
C ARG A 504 4.43 -2.91 33.80
N THR A 505 5.21 -3.93 33.48
CA THR A 505 4.67 -5.19 32.96
C THR A 505 4.62 -6.21 34.08
N VAL A 506 3.51 -6.93 34.11
CA VAL A 506 3.34 -8.11 34.95
C VAL A 506 3.17 -9.31 34.03
N GLU A 507 3.95 -10.37 34.29
CA GLU A 507 3.88 -11.62 33.55
C GLU A 507 3.73 -12.79 34.53
N TRP A 508 2.83 -13.71 34.21
CA TRP A 508 2.64 -14.97 34.94
C TRP A 508 2.87 -16.15 33.99
N VAL A 509 3.58 -17.16 34.48
CA VAL A 509 3.64 -18.46 33.82
C VAL A 509 2.36 -19.21 34.13
N VAL A 510 1.67 -19.69 33.09
CA VAL A 510 0.44 -20.48 33.25
C VAL A 510 0.79 -21.77 34.01
N PRO A 511 0.13 -22.06 35.15
CA PRO A 511 0.44 -23.26 35.91
C PRO A 511 0.25 -24.55 35.12
N SER A 512 1.12 -25.53 35.36
CA SER A 512 1.04 -26.86 34.71
C SER A 512 0.09 -27.84 35.40
N HIS A 513 -0.28 -27.57 36.66
CA HIS A 513 -1.27 -28.35 37.40
C HIS A 513 -2.70 -27.96 36.99
N ALA A 514 -3.67 -28.84 37.20
CA ALA A 514 -5.07 -28.54 36.91
C ALA A 514 -5.54 -27.36 37.76
N ILE A 515 -6.10 -26.34 37.12
CA ILE A 515 -6.60 -25.13 37.79
C ILE A 515 -8.10 -25.26 37.98
N GLU A 516 -8.51 -25.41 39.23
CA GLU A 516 -9.90 -25.21 39.63
C GLU A 516 -10.10 -23.76 40.06
N PHE A 517 -11.20 -23.16 39.65
CA PHE A 517 -11.58 -21.81 40.06
C PHE A 517 -13.01 -21.83 40.63
N ASP A 518 -13.34 -20.78 41.41
CA ASP A 518 -14.61 -20.70 42.14
C ASP A 518 -15.81 -20.93 41.21
N PRO A 519 -16.72 -21.87 41.53
CA PRO A 519 -17.87 -22.19 40.68
C PRO A 519 -18.85 -21.01 40.48
N LYS A 520 -18.73 -19.93 41.25
CA LYS A 520 -19.48 -18.68 41.07
C LYS A 520 -18.92 -17.79 39.97
N VAL A 521 -17.70 -18.05 39.49
CA VAL A 521 -17.11 -17.30 38.38
C VAL A 521 -17.78 -17.74 37.08
N GLU A 522 -18.28 -16.75 36.34
CA GLU A 522 -18.85 -16.94 35.02
C GLU A 522 -17.80 -16.59 33.97
N LEU A 523 -17.47 -17.55 33.10
CA LEU A 523 -16.65 -17.29 31.91
C LEU A 523 -17.52 -16.66 30.83
N LEU A 524 -17.01 -15.62 30.19
CA LEU A 524 -17.77 -14.77 29.30
C LEU A 524 -17.36 -15.00 27.84
N SER A 525 -18.35 -15.15 26.98
CA SER A 525 -18.19 -14.98 25.54
C SER A 525 -17.76 -13.55 25.19
N MET A 526 -17.39 -13.32 23.93
CA MET A 526 -17.03 -11.97 23.46
C MET A 526 -18.16 -10.96 23.71
N GLU A 527 -19.41 -11.29 23.36
CA GLU A 527 -20.56 -10.40 23.52
C GLU A 527 -20.85 -10.07 24.98
N GLU A 528 -20.81 -11.08 25.85
CA GLU A 528 -21.01 -10.89 27.29
C GLU A 528 -19.90 -10.05 27.92
N THR A 529 -18.67 -10.21 27.43
CA THR A 529 -17.52 -9.41 27.89
C THR A 529 -17.64 -7.96 27.45
N VAL A 530 -18.01 -7.71 26.19
CA VAL A 530 -18.26 -6.37 25.65
C VAL A 530 -19.40 -5.68 26.42
N SER A 531 -20.49 -6.40 26.69
CA SER A 531 -21.62 -5.89 27.46
C SER A 531 -21.23 -5.56 28.91
N THR A 532 -20.46 -6.45 29.56
CA THR A 532 -19.99 -6.26 30.94
C THR A 532 -19.11 -5.01 31.06
N LEU A 533 -18.13 -4.83 30.16
CA LEU A 533 -17.28 -3.64 30.17
C LEU A 533 -18.05 -2.36 29.85
N ALA A 534 -18.99 -2.41 28.91
CA ALA A 534 -19.79 -1.24 28.55
C ALA A 534 -20.69 -0.76 29.70
N ALA A 535 -21.25 -1.70 30.47
CA ALA A 535 -22.06 -1.40 31.65
C ALA A 535 -21.22 -0.75 32.78
N ASP A 536 -19.89 -0.92 32.75
CA ASP A 536 -18.99 -0.39 33.77
C ASP A 536 -18.67 1.10 33.63
N ALA A 537 -18.97 1.72 32.48
CA ALA A 537 -18.55 3.09 32.17
C ALA A 537 -18.94 4.12 33.25
N THR A 538 -20.10 3.95 33.89
CA THR A 538 -20.56 4.82 34.99
C THR A 538 -19.75 4.63 36.27
N HIS A 539 -19.42 3.38 36.60
CA HIS A 539 -18.58 3.07 37.76
C HIS A 539 -17.16 3.58 37.53
N PHE A 540 -16.59 3.36 36.35
CA PHE A 540 -15.30 3.91 35.96
C PHE A 540 -15.23 5.43 36.15
N LYS A 541 -16.25 6.17 35.69
CA LYS A 541 -16.33 7.62 35.91
C LYS A 541 -16.35 7.98 37.39
N ARG A 542 -17.19 7.30 38.18
CA ARG A 542 -17.31 7.52 39.63
C ARG A 542 -15.97 7.29 40.35
N ASP A 543 -15.29 6.20 40.00
CA ASP A 543 -14.00 5.84 40.59
C ASP A 543 -12.93 6.88 40.21
N PHE A 544 -12.94 7.35 38.95
CA PHE A 544 -12.06 8.42 38.49
C PHE A 544 -12.28 9.74 39.25
N GLU A 545 -13.53 10.13 39.50
CA GLU A 545 -13.89 11.33 40.28
C GLU A 545 -13.59 11.17 41.79
N SER A 546 -13.33 9.94 42.27
CA SER A 546 -13.01 9.65 43.67
C SER A 546 -11.54 9.86 44.06
N LEU A 547 -10.65 10.12 43.09
CA LEU A 547 -9.19 10.26 43.28
C LEU A 547 -8.75 11.48 44.12
N GLY A 548 -9.70 12.20 44.71
CA GLY A 548 -9.46 13.40 45.53
C GLY A 548 -8.87 14.57 44.75
N LEU A 549 -8.54 15.66 45.44
CA LEU A 549 -7.93 16.84 44.83
C LEU A 549 -6.45 16.57 44.47
N SER A 550 -6.00 17.12 43.35
CA SER A 550 -4.57 17.18 42.96
C SER A 550 -4.15 18.56 42.50
N SER A 551 -2.85 18.86 42.61
CA SER A 551 -2.24 20.08 42.06
C SER A 551 -2.02 20.04 40.55
N TYR A 552 -2.29 18.89 39.91
CA TYR A 552 -2.12 18.63 38.49
C TYR A 552 -3.40 18.04 37.89
N SER A 553 -3.56 18.16 36.58
CA SER A 553 -4.72 17.58 35.88
C SER A 553 -4.59 16.07 35.76
N ARG A 554 -5.70 15.34 35.82
CA ARG A 554 -5.75 13.91 35.56
C ARG A 554 -6.58 13.64 34.32
N PHE A 555 -6.19 12.65 33.51
CA PHE A 555 -7.04 12.19 32.42
C PHE A 555 -7.05 10.67 32.29
N ALA A 556 -8.12 10.12 31.72
CA ALA A 556 -8.23 8.72 31.36
C ALA A 556 -9.03 8.54 30.06
N PHE A 557 -8.66 7.55 29.25
CA PHE A 557 -9.48 7.16 28.10
C PHE A 557 -10.70 6.38 28.57
N GLN A 558 -11.89 6.77 28.13
CA GLN A 558 -13.10 6.06 28.52
C GLN A 558 -13.14 4.67 27.86
N PRO A 559 -13.32 3.58 28.62
CA PRO A 559 -13.55 2.25 28.07
C PRO A 559 -14.84 2.25 27.24
N THR A 560 -14.82 1.67 26.05
CA THR A 560 -16.01 1.57 25.19
C THR A 560 -16.19 0.15 24.66
N ALA A 561 -17.44 -0.21 24.35
CA ALA A 561 -17.80 -1.47 23.73
C ALA A 561 -17.01 -1.69 22.42
N GLY A 562 -16.95 -0.66 21.57
CA GLY A 562 -16.19 -0.69 20.33
C GLY A 562 -14.70 -0.98 20.55
N TRP A 563 -14.05 -0.30 21.49
CA TRP A 563 -12.64 -0.52 21.78
C TRP A 563 -12.37 -1.93 22.33
N CYS A 564 -13.23 -2.41 23.24
CA CYS A 564 -13.14 -3.75 23.81
C CYS A 564 -13.19 -4.82 22.70
N ARG A 565 -14.23 -4.75 21.85
CA ARG A 565 -14.38 -5.65 20.70
C ARG A 565 -13.17 -5.57 19.77
N TYR A 566 -12.71 -4.36 19.45
CA TYR A 566 -11.56 -4.16 18.59
C TYR A 566 -10.30 -4.88 19.09
N GLN A 567 -10.01 -4.82 20.40
CA GLN A 567 -8.84 -5.51 20.96
C GLN A 567 -8.93 -7.03 20.84
N MET A 568 -10.14 -7.59 20.92
CA MET A 568 -10.39 -9.04 20.86
C MET A 568 -10.24 -9.59 19.45
N ILE A 569 -10.87 -8.95 18.47
CA ILE A 569 -10.92 -9.44 17.10
C ILE A 569 -9.61 -9.23 16.32
N ARG A 570 -8.75 -8.28 16.75
CA ARG A 570 -7.61 -7.80 15.94
C ARG A 570 -6.73 -8.93 15.45
N ASP A 571 -6.52 -9.96 16.27
CA ASP A 571 -5.65 -11.10 15.96
C ASP A 571 -6.40 -12.44 15.93
N GLN A 572 -7.74 -12.43 15.89
CA GLN A 572 -8.57 -13.64 16.03
C GLN A 572 -8.46 -14.63 14.86
N GLU A 573 -8.13 -14.10 13.67
CA GLU A 573 -7.97 -14.89 12.44
C GLU A 573 -6.53 -15.37 12.27
N SER A 574 -5.75 -15.42 13.36
CA SER A 574 -4.46 -16.09 13.34
C SER A 574 -4.62 -17.57 13.01
N PRO A 575 -3.72 -18.18 12.21
CA PRO A 575 -3.76 -19.62 11.94
C PRO A 575 -3.87 -20.46 13.21
N VAL A 576 -3.19 -20.03 14.29
CA VAL A 576 -3.25 -20.66 15.62
C VAL A 576 -4.69 -20.76 16.16
N TYR A 577 -5.53 -19.76 15.89
CA TYR A 577 -6.90 -19.67 16.42
C TYR A 577 -7.96 -20.12 15.42
N LEU A 578 -7.62 -20.32 14.14
CA LEU A 578 -8.54 -20.90 13.16
C LEU A 578 -8.78 -22.39 13.43
N GLU A 579 -7.74 -23.11 13.85
CA GLU A 579 -7.83 -24.54 14.21
C GLU A 579 -8.63 -24.76 15.51
N SER A 580 -8.56 -23.80 16.45
CA SER A 580 -9.27 -23.85 17.72
C SER A 580 -9.65 -22.44 18.18
N ARG A 581 -10.82 -21.96 17.74
CA ARG A 581 -11.30 -20.60 18.05
C ARG A 581 -11.49 -20.41 19.56
N PRO A 582 -10.89 -19.37 20.17
CA PRO A 582 -11.11 -19.04 21.56
C PRO A 582 -12.58 -18.83 21.89
N LYS A 583 -13.04 -19.40 22.99
CA LYS A 583 -14.46 -19.34 23.39
C LYS A 583 -14.74 -18.25 24.41
N PHE A 584 -13.75 -17.93 25.23
CA PHE A 584 -13.90 -17.04 26.37
C PHE A 584 -12.95 -15.85 26.25
N TRP A 585 -13.42 -14.68 26.63
CA TRP A 585 -12.69 -13.40 26.49
C TRP A 585 -12.68 -12.57 27.76
N GLY A 586 -13.34 -13.07 28.80
CA GLY A 586 -13.41 -12.47 30.11
C GLY A 586 -13.98 -13.43 31.13
N ALA A 587 -13.95 -13.01 32.38
CA ALA A 587 -14.64 -13.68 33.48
C ALA A 587 -15.23 -12.63 34.42
N ARG A 588 -16.34 -12.95 35.08
CA ARG A 588 -16.94 -12.09 36.10
C ARG A 588 -17.40 -12.87 37.32
N ILE A 589 -17.48 -12.18 38.44
CA ILE A 589 -17.99 -12.70 39.70
C ILE A 589 -18.73 -11.60 40.47
N GLN A 590 -19.83 -11.96 41.11
CA GLN A 590 -20.49 -11.07 42.07
C GLN A 590 -19.67 -11.04 43.36
N HIS A 591 -19.12 -9.88 43.72
CA HIS A 591 -18.32 -9.69 44.94
C HIS A 591 -18.95 -8.59 45.81
N GLY A 592 -19.62 -9.01 46.89
CA GLY A 592 -20.46 -8.09 47.67
C GLY A 592 -21.60 -7.54 46.80
N TYR A 593 -21.73 -6.21 46.75
CA TYR A 593 -22.76 -5.51 45.98
C TYR A 593 -22.31 -5.15 44.56
N GLU A 594 -21.04 -5.36 44.21
CA GLU A 594 -20.49 -4.98 42.92
C GLU A 594 -20.14 -6.20 42.06
N LEU A 595 -20.15 -5.99 40.75
CA LEU A 595 -19.74 -6.99 39.77
C LEU A 595 -18.26 -6.76 39.45
N HIS A 596 -17.42 -7.73 39.79
CA HIS A 596 -16.00 -7.70 39.44
C HIS A 596 -15.75 -8.53 38.20
N TYR A 597 -14.81 -8.11 37.37
CA TYR A 597 -14.54 -8.77 36.10
C TYR A 597 -13.12 -8.54 35.60
N ILE A 598 -12.66 -9.45 34.75
CA ILE A 598 -11.40 -9.38 34.02
C ILE A 598 -11.69 -9.60 32.54
N VAL A 599 -11.01 -8.85 31.68
CA VAL A 599 -11.13 -8.93 30.22
C VAL A 599 -9.77 -9.18 29.61
N TRP A 600 -9.69 -10.06 28.61
CA TRP A 600 -8.45 -10.39 27.95
C TRP A 600 -8.57 -10.53 26.43
N THR A 601 -7.42 -10.56 25.77
CA THR A 601 -7.26 -10.84 24.35
C THR A 601 -6.13 -11.83 24.12
N TYR A 602 -6.16 -12.52 22.99
CA TYR A 602 -5.16 -13.52 22.62
C TYR A 602 -4.13 -12.91 21.67
N ARG A 603 -2.85 -13.06 22.00
CA ARG A 603 -1.74 -12.60 21.13
C ARG A 603 -0.97 -13.81 20.60
N PRO A 604 -1.03 -14.04 19.28
CA PRO A 604 -0.13 -15.00 18.66
C PRO A 604 1.29 -14.41 18.67
N SER A 605 2.28 -15.20 19.07
CA SER A 605 3.69 -14.82 19.09
C SER A 605 4.46 -15.63 18.04
N ASN A 606 5.47 -15.02 17.42
CA ASN A 606 6.38 -15.74 16.52
C ASN A 606 7.48 -16.49 17.30
N ASP A 607 7.82 -16.07 18.54
CA ASP A 607 8.61 -16.78 19.56
C ASP A 607 8.78 -15.84 20.80
N PRO A 608 8.70 -16.28 22.07
CA PRO A 608 8.25 -17.58 22.57
C PRO A 608 6.82 -17.53 23.10
N ALA A 609 6.07 -18.57 22.72
CA ALA A 609 4.72 -18.93 23.15
C ALA A 609 3.58 -17.92 22.93
N PRO A 610 2.40 -18.38 22.50
CA PRO A 610 1.21 -17.54 22.46
C PRO A 610 0.84 -17.11 23.89
N LYS A 611 0.46 -15.84 24.03
CA LYS A 611 0.14 -15.23 25.32
C LYS A 611 -1.31 -14.78 25.38
N VAL A 612 -1.86 -14.74 26.60
CA VAL A 612 -3.13 -14.07 26.88
C VAL A 612 -2.83 -12.74 27.56
N ILE A 613 -3.36 -11.64 27.04
CA ILE A 613 -3.12 -10.29 27.56
C ILE A 613 -4.39 -9.78 28.24
N MET A 614 -4.28 -9.41 29.50
CA MET A 614 -5.32 -8.70 30.23
C MET A 614 -5.40 -7.27 29.68
N ILE A 615 -6.60 -6.84 29.25
CA ILE A 615 -6.82 -5.52 28.63
C ILE A 615 -7.78 -4.64 29.44
N HIS A 616 -8.47 -5.20 30.43
CA HIS A 616 -9.28 -4.45 31.39
C HIS A 616 -9.52 -5.27 32.66
N LEU A 617 -9.67 -4.58 33.79
CA LEU A 617 -9.90 -5.20 35.09
C LEU A 617 -10.77 -4.30 35.97
N ARG A 618 -11.71 -4.90 36.68
CA ARG A 618 -12.35 -4.37 37.89
C ARG A 618 -12.28 -5.43 38.97
N ALA A 619 -11.42 -5.23 39.96
CA ALA A 619 -11.23 -6.16 41.06
C ALA A 619 -10.60 -5.46 42.26
N THR A 620 -10.85 -6.00 43.45
CA THR A 620 -10.10 -5.76 44.69
C THR A 620 -9.00 -6.81 44.86
N PRO A 621 -8.04 -6.63 45.80
CA PRO A 621 -7.04 -7.64 46.10
C PRO A 621 -7.60 -9.04 46.46
N GLU A 622 -8.81 -9.13 47.02
CA GLU A 622 -9.45 -10.41 47.37
C GLU A 622 -10.06 -11.11 46.16
N SER A 623 -10.68 -10.35 45.27
CA SER A 623 -11.37 -10.88 44.08
C SER A 623 -10.45 -11.09 42.88
N PHE A 624 -9.33 -10.38 42.81
CA PHE A 624 -8.38 -10.46 41.70
C PHE A 624 -7.80 -11.87 41.51
N PRO A 625 -7.29 -12.58 42.54
CA PRO A 625 -6.80 -13.95 42.39
C PRO A 625 -7.86 -14.93 41.89
N ILE A 626 -9.12 -14.73 42.28
CA ILE A 626 -10.25 -15.57 41.86
C ILE A 626 -10.46 -15.44 40.34
N LEU A 627 -10.48 -14.21 39.84
CA LEU A 627 -10.62 -13.92 38.41
C LEU A 627 -9.38 -14.33 37.60
N LEU A 628 -8.19 -14.15 38.16
CA LEU A 628 -6.92 -14.57 37.53
C LEU A 628 -6.85 -16.09 37.36
N ASN A 629 -7.33 -16.88 38.33
CA ASN A 629 -7.40 -18.34 38.21
C ASN A 629 -8.33 -18.78 37.07
N ALA A 630 -9.45 -18.08 36.86
CA ALA A 630 -10.32 -18.35 35.72
C ALA A 630 -9.61 -18.09 34.39
N MET A 631 -8.85 -16.99 34.30
CA MET A 631 -8.01 -16.68 33.14
C MET A 631 -6.91 -17.72 32.92
N PHE A 632 -6.23 -18.19 33.98
CA PHE A 632 -5.24 -19.27 33.87
C PHE A 632 -5.87 -20.57 33.40
N SER A 633 -7.05 -20.93 33.91
CA SER A 633 -7.76 -22.12 33.45
C SER A 633 -8.09 -22.04 31.96
N VAL A 634 -8.46 -20.86 31.44
CA VAL A 634 -8.73 -20.68 30.01
C VAL A 634 -7.42 -20.76 29.21
N ALA A 635 -6.38 -20.03 29.63
CA ALA A 635 -5.06 -20.05 29.01
C ALA A 635 -4.49 -21.48 28.92
N GLN A 636 -4.63 -22.28 29.98
CA GLN A 636 -4.21 -23.68 30.00
C GLN A 636 -4.98 -24.54 29.00
N ARG A 637 -6.31 -24.41 28.95
CA ARG A 637 -7.17 -25.16 28.00
C ARG A 637 -6.85 -24.81 26.55
N GLU A 638 -6.50 -23.55 26.28
CA GLU A 638 -6.18 -23.03 24.96
C GLU A 638 -4.67 -23.11 24.62
N LYS A 639 -3.87 -23.73 25.49
CA LYS A 639 -2.42 -24.00 25.32
C LYS A 639 -1.54 -22.74 25.25
N HIS A 640 -1.95 -21.66 25.91
CA HIS A 640 -1.11 -20.48 26.15
C HIS A 640 -0.21 -20.70 27.36
N GLN A 641 1.01 -20.19 27.30
CA GLN A 641 2.01 -20.42 28.36
C GLN A 641 2.18 -19.23 29.29
N LEU A 642 1.75 -18.04 28.86
CA LEU A 642 1.97 -16.79 29.58
C LEU A 642 0.69 -15.95 29.63
N VAL A 643 0.45 -15.34 30.78
CA VAL A 643 -0.49 -14.25 30.98
C VAL A 643 0.29 -12.97 31.20
N GLU A 644 -0.11 -11.88 30.53
CA GLU A 644 0.55 -10.58 30.61
C GLU A 644 -0.47 -9.48 30.92
N ALA A 645 -0.09 -8.50 31.75
CA ALA A 645 -0.87 -7.28 32.02
C ALA A 645 0.07 -6.07 32.09
N TRP A 646 -0.37 -4.90 31.65
CA TRP A 646 0.41 -3.66 31.78
C TRP A 646 -0.25 -2.64 32.70
N ASN A 647 0.59 -1.98 33.50
CA ASN A 647 0.24 -0.94 34.47
C ASN A 647 -0.90 -1.35 35.40
N LEU A 648 -0.86 -2.59 35.89
CA LEU A 648 -1.74 -3.06 36.94
C LEU A 648 -1.64 -2.12 38.15
N ASP A 649 -2.77 -1.84 38.80
CA ASP A 649 -2.82 -0.96 39.95
C ASP A 649 -1.88 -1.44 41.05
N THR A 650 -1.18 -0.49 41.68
CA THR A 650 -0.29 -0.75 42.81
C THR A 650 -0.98 -1.43 43.99
N GLU A 651 -2.29 -1.22 44.16
CA GLU A 651 -3.07 -1.91 45.20
C GLU A 651 -3.12 -3.44 45.00
N LEU A 652 -2.97 -3.91 43.76
CA LEU A 652 -3.00 -5.33 43.40
C LEU A 652 -1.61 -5.97 43.40
N GLU A 653 -0.56 -5.23 43.74
CA GLU A 653 0.82 -5.72 43.71
C GLU A 653 1.05 -6.92 44.64
N GLY A 654 0.52 -6.86 45.86
CA GLY A 654 0.62 -7.97 46.82
C GLY A 654 -0.01 -9.25 46.26
N ALA A 655 -1.27 -9.17 45.83
CA ALA A 655 -2.00 -10.29 45.23
C ALA A 655 -1.33 -10.81 43.94
N THR A 656 -0.71 -9.92 43.17
CA THR A 656 0.04 -10.27 41.95
C THR A 656 1.26 -11.13 42.26
N VAL A 657 2.07 -10.72 43.24
CA VAL A 657 3.28 -11.45 43.64
C VAL A 657 2.93 -12.79 44.28
N GLU A 658 1.89 -12.82 45.11
CA GLU A 658 1.38 -14.06 45.73
C GLU A 658 0.90 -15.06 44.68
N ALA A 659 0.29 -14.59 43.59
CA ALA A 659 -0.10 -15.42 42.45
C ALA A 659 1.08 -15.83 41.54
N GLY A 660 2.32 -15.53 41.91
CA GLY A 660 3.53 -15.87 41.15
C GLY A 660 3.84 -14.92 39.99
N GLY A 661 3.26 -13.71 39.99
CA GLY A 661 3.47 -12.70 38.97
C GLY A 661 4.86 -12.07 39.06
N ARG A 662 5.58 -12.06 37.95
CA ARG A 662 6.83 -11.33 37.80
C ARG A 662 6.54 -9.93 37.33
N ILE A 663 6.87 -8.96 38.17
CA ILE A 663 6.74 -7.54 37.86
C ILE A 663 8.10 -6.99 37.41
N TYR A 664 8.13 -6.27 36.30
CA TYR A 664 9.33 -5.58 35.84
C TYR A 664 8.98 -4.36 34.98
N GLU A 665 9.92 -3.42 34.88
CA GLU A 665 9.81 -2.33 33.91
C GLU A 665 10.17 -2.83 32.52
N ARG A 666 9.29 -2.58 31.55
CA ARG A 666 9.52 -3.04 30.18
C ARG A 666 10.51 -2.14 29.46
N THR A 667 11.71 -2.64 29.22
CA THR A 667 12.71 -1.94 28.40
C THR A 667 12.23 -1.82 26.96
N GLY A 668 12.22 -0.60 26.42
CA GLY A 668 11.84 -0.36 25.02
C GLY A 668 10.33 -0.31 24.75
N GLN A 669 9.48 -0.12 25.77
CA GLN A 669 8.08 0.29 25.64
C GLN A 669 7.76 1.42 26.61
N LEU A 670 8.02 2.65 26.18
CA LEU A 670 7.77 3.86 26.94
C LEU A 670 6.66 4.67 26.25
N PRO A 671 5.39 4.49 26.63
CA PRO A 671 4.32 5.38 26.19
C PRO A 671 4.69 6.83 26.46
N ALA A 672 4.49 7.67 25.46
CA ALA A 672 4.71 9.11 25.57
C ALA A 672 3.42 9.83 25.20
N LEU A 673 3.09 10.85 25.97
CA LEU A 673 1.93 11.68 25.72
C LEU A 673 2.29 13.15 25.65
N LYS A 674 1.52 13.85 24.82
CA LYS A 674 1.48 15.30 24.72
C LYS A 674 0.15 15.81 25.22
N TRP A 675 0.20 16.59 26.30
CA TRP A 675 -0.90 17.42 26.78
C TRP A 675 -0.96 18.75 26.03
N TYR A 676 -2.14 19.05 25.50
CA TYR A 676 -2.45 20.30 24.81
C TYR A 676 -3.29 21.25 25.68
N GLY A 677 -3.58 20.89 26.94
CA GLY A 677 -4.19 21.79 27.91
C GLY A 677 -3.23 22.85 28.41
N LEU A 678 -3.75 23.81 29.18
CA LEU A 678 -2.99 24.94 29.71
C LEU A 678 -2.09 24.54 30.88
N GLU A 679 -2.38 23.40 31.51
CA GLU A 679 -1.66 22.90 32.68
C GLU A 679 -0.33 22.26 32.28
N LYS A 680 0.70 22.48 33.12
CA LYS A 680 2.06 21.99 32.84
C LYS A 680 2.26 20.53 33.20
N GLU A 681 1.54 20.04 34.21
CA GLU A 681 1.64 18.69 34.73
C GLU A 681 0.32 17.95 34.53
N VAL A 682 0.42 16.70 34.07
CA VAL A 682 -0.73 15.83 33.84
C VAL A 682 -0.41 14.40 34.27
N SER A 683 -1.40 13.73 34.84
CA SER A 683 -1.35 12.31 35.18
C SER A 683 -2.32 11.52 34.32
N TRP A 684 -1.83 10.47 33.67
CA TRP A 684 -2.67 9.53 32.94
C TRP A 684 -3.08 8.38 33.86
N VAL A 685 -4.37 8.32 34.20
CA VAL A 685 -4.94 7.31 35.08
C VAL A 685 -5.53 6.16 34.25
N GLY A 686 -5.40 4.93 34.75
CA GLY A 686 -6.02 3.75 34.13
C GLY A 686 -5.43 3.42 32.76
N ASN A 687 -4.12 3.63 32.56
CA ASN A 687 -3.38 3.18 31.38
C ASN A 687 -3.22 1.64 31.37
N ASN A 688 -4.33 0.91 31.45
CA ASN A 688 -4.38 -0.55 31.62
C ASN A 688 -4.24 -1.29 30.28
N LYS A 689 -3.36 -0.79 29.41
CA LYS A 689 -3.24 -1.32 28.06
C LYS A 689 -2.75 -2.77 28.05
#